data_AF-A0A522DBJ0-F1
#
_entry.id   AF-A0A522DBJ0-F1
#
_cell.length_a   1.000
_cell.length_b   1.000
_cell.length_c   1.000
_cell.angle_alpha   90.00
_cell.angle_beta   90.00
_cell.angle_gamma   90.00
#
_symmetry.space_group_name_H-M   'P 1'
#
loop_
_entity.id
_entity.type
_entity.pdbx_description
1 polymer ?
#
loop_
_entity_poly.entity_id
_entity_poly.type
_entity_poly.pdbx_seq_one_letter_code
_entity_poly.pdbx_strand_id
1 'polypeptide(L)'
;MTRPRKKLSPFEEGLVKAERQIKAAKSPELGLLTVRNTVALQQMPQVLHTLLGKKNIEEIINANAYPAEYRQLKKSRNFVSKEFRRDALWLASSLCNERARLSKFLGMKNEFEKLVLNSDFIAAENLLDEVDKLFGKSIWYIENRISIVEKTKGIEAQQVYASEIYNDQQINYDVRLLTYFFSRRLEPSISFRRLVHDINDVLSRISVPERDREYLGFHILPFQGISNEDHLSYIISKECNSAIIDKYLTLNTVLKHVLADTDFKHLRRDTRLIVKELAHCGDDALIQNLTYLFGENDTVPHRTAEIAGQVLQALDDYSIGAYDESTKKFAAIIATRPDLVELFEAKIKADVYAKNDVVGITFGDRLQRLMREIFIKADTSESAVEELNKNVMSFASHSWVTHILSFLQRDGRKIWREDTHPFTIQSGLSGYLLNPWQSQIFFQLGQEGLLQALFPGKIDISPTLRLQRIQSVVLPEFEQQLAFMDLPEDRKNKYLCIKLIECGQFDRAIPILEGMLTVSHERPVYYDALRYLSHCYIKVGNSIDKCLNLVVGAYLQNASVYMSLPISELAELIEKPDFQNFRGSVSWPILNEILYRHFENVSEDARTYAYEDFLESVPVRRPHQLSDFVDRFDRDALVFFLHKVCVPQVMDMAPGFKDAKAVFEERIKVCQLLGEIDSPNASIYITELKDITERITIKELTRHVEQSKIYVDVSGIRLKLGRSLEETYKRYIHLKTNPKLEMPLDFLDQILKNWDQNVATNILRASRRESIYIMHMMIEDIKKLFISSSEFGLVFYLSTRIRHGTLWGQLRSTLDAHNLVTVENSKDKDTKAKDSKAKVYKDNAYWHTKFLNSSKEPALQSLLKTFSKNFDELILNVNTNWLQIKSPEKPDGLFNYDYAAVGTYYSNVVRKVTETTTYEEFLDIVFDELWSITEENLSQIRQRLKYELEPQIIALLNKLRGDFAATFVNETDHGLQHVITNAITSMQNSMERVIEWFHVAKLQETPDAKIETALVVGLASINSYFPHHPLVPSIEVVPANEIIIKGRFFSLFSDIFFILFQNIKAHSGFDDRAPVVNIKISKEGRKICMIFSNELEEDRDHGEIEKKVATALAKLQKQGISEEVQKEGGSGFPKLFKIFTMNLKCNPVISPEVTKGKFLLRIEFDGEGATYENPHC
;
A
#
# COMPACT_ATOMS: atom_id res chain seq x y z
N MET A 1 -61.39 4.22 58.82
CA MET A 1 -60.61 3.00 58.53
C MET A 1 -59.83 3.19 57.24
N THR A 2 -58.53 3.40 57.32
CA THR A 2 -57.63 3.42 56.14
C THR A 2 -57.24 1.98 55.79
N ARG A 3 -57.59 1.49 54.59
CA ARG A 3 -57.07 0.21 54.09
C ARG A 3 -55.55 0.32 53.94
N PRO A 4 -54.75 -0.69 54.35
CA PRO A 4 -53.31 -0.67 54.10
C PRO A 4 -53.06 -0.64 52.59
N ARG A 5 -52.17 0.24 52.14
CA ARG A 5 -51.64 0.16 50.77
C ARG A 5 -50.85 -1.14 50.66
N LYS A 6 -51.36 -2.11 49.88
CA LYS A 6 -50.62 -3.32 49.50
C LYS A 6 -49.28 -2.87 48.92
N LYS A 7 -48.16 -3.24 49.55
CA LYS A 7 -46.84 -3.04 48.94
C LYS A 7 -46.84 -3.84 47.64
N LEU A 8 -46.57 -3.15 46.53
CA LEU A 8 -46.35 -3.77 45.25
C LEU A 8 -44.97 -4.45 45.28
N SER A 9 -44.82 -5.55 44.55
CA SER A 9 -43.49 -6.10 44.25
C SER A 9 -42.69 -5.12 43.39
N PRO A 10 -41.34 -5.19 43.37
CA PRO A 10 -40.53 -4.31 42.54
C PRO A 10 -40.90 -4.37 41.04
N PHE A 11 -41.32 -5.55 40.56
CA PHE A 11 -41.88 -5.73 39.22
C PHE A 11 -43.21 -4.99 39.01
N GLU A 12 -44.19 -5.15 39.92
CA GLU A 12 -45.46 -4.42 39.85
C GLU A 12 -45.25 -2.89 39.89
N GLU A 13 -44.30 -2.39 40.69
CA GLU A 13 -43.92 -0.97 40.70
C GLU A 13 -43.31 -0.51 39.36
N GLY A 14 -42.39 -1.30 38.79
CA GLY A 14 -41.79 -1.06 37.49
C GLY A 14 -42.82 -1.04 36.35
N LEU A 15 -43.74 -2.01 36.33
CA LEU A 15 -44.80 -2.10 35.34
C LEU A 15 -45.82 -0.94 35.45
N VAL A 16 -46.25 -0.59 36.68
CA VAL A 16 -47.16 0.54 36.90
C VAL A 16 -46.50 1.88 36.55
N LYS A 17 -45.19 2.03 36.80
CA LYS A 17 -44.40 3.18 36.32
C LYS A 17 -44.38 3.22 34.79
N ALA A 18 -44.07 2.11 34.13
CA ALA A 18 -43.99 2.01 32.68
C ALA A 18 -45.33 2.33 31.99
N GLU A 19 -46.44 1.77 32.48
CA GLU A 19 -47.78 2.09 31.96
C GLU A 19 -48.12 3.57 32.08
N ARG A 20 -47.76 4.21 33.20
CA ARG A 20 -48.00 5.65 33.41
C ARG A 20 -47.17 6.49 32.45
N GLN A 21 -45.92 6.11 32.19
CA GLN A 21 -45.07 6.80 31.22
C GLN A 21 -45.62 6.68 29.80
N ILE A 22 -46.11 5.50 29.40
CA ILE A 22 -46.75 5.29 28.09
C ILE A 22 -48.06 6.10 27.98
N LYS A 23 -48.89 6.15 29.03
CA LYS A 23 -50.15 6.90 29.06
C LYS A 23 -49.98 8.42 29.17
N ALA A 24 -48.85 8.91 29.68
CA ALA A 24 -48.57 10.34 29.88
C ALA A 24 -47.70 10.97 28.77
N ALA A 25 -47.10 10.16 27.89
CA ALA A 25 -46.31 10.66 26.77
C ALA A 25 -47.19 11.20 25.63
N LYS A 26 -46.63 12.10 24.81
CA LYS A 26 -47.31 12.66 23.63
C LYS A 26 -47.66 11.60 22.56
N SER A 27 -46.99 10.45 22.58
CA SER A 27 -47.34 9.27 21.80
C SER A 27 -46.83 8.00 22.51
N PRO A 28 -47.38 6.81 22.25
CA PRO A 28 -46.95 5.57 22.89
C PRO A 28 -45.45 5.25 22.65
N GLU A 29 -44.89 5.63 21.50
CA GLU A 29 -43.47 5.44 21.18
C GLU A 29 -42.56 6.27 22.07
N LEU A 30 -42.86 7.57 22.27
CA LEU A 30 -42.14 8.41 23.23
C LEU A 30 -42.29 7.87 24.66
N GLY A 31 -43.43 7.25 24.95
CA GLY A 31 -43.67 6.46 26.15
C GLY A 31 -42.68 5.31 26.30
N LEU A 32 -42.62 4.41 25.32
CA LEU A 32 -41.74 3.24 25.30
C LEU A 32 -40.25 3.61 25.37
N LEU A 33 -39.82 4.68 24.69
CA LEU A 33 -38.47 5.22 24.81
C LEU A 33 -38.17 5.68 26.25
N THR A 34 -39.15 6.33 26.91
CA THR A 34 -39.05 6.71 28.31
C THR A 34 -38.98 5.48 29.24
N VAL A 35 -39.70 4.39 28.91
CA VAL A 35 -39.61 3.12 29.65
C VAL A 35 -38.22 2.50 29.52
N ARG A 36 -37.70 2.31 28.29
CA ARG A 36 -36.36 1.78 28.00
C ARG A 36 -35.27 2.50 28.80
N ASN A 37 -35.36 3.83 28.87
CA ASN A 37 -34.38 4.68 29.54
C ASN A 37 -34.55 4.78 31.07
N THR A 38 -35.68 4.37 31.65
CA THR A 38 -35.97 4.60 33.09
C THR A 38 -36.50 3.41 33.89
N VAL A 39 -36.73 2.26 33.26
CA VAL A 39 -36.92 0.97 33.96
C VAL A 39 -35.56 0.44 34.44
N ALA A 40 -35.54 -0.32 35.53
CA ALA A 40 -34.31 -0.99 35.99
C ALA A 40 -33.96 -2.15 35.05
N LEU A 41 -32.67 -2.36 34.73
CA LEU A 41 -32.23 -3.40 33.79
C LEU A 41 -32.77 -4.79 34.17
N GLN A 42 -32.67 -5.18 35.44
CA GLN A 42 -33.20 -6.46 35.96
C GLN A 42 -34.73 -6.62 35.82
N GLN A 43 -35.47 -5.52 35.67
CA GLN A 43 -36.93 -5.53 35.49
C GLN A 43 -37.33 -5.42 34.02
N MET A 44 -36.41 -4.99 33.15
CA MET A 44 -36.70 -4.66 31.75
C MET A 44 -37.36 -5.81 30.99
N PRO A 45 -36.90 -7.08 31.06
CA PRO A 45 -37.52 -8.15 30.30
C PRO A 45 -38.93 -8.46 30.78
N GLN A 46 -39.13 -8.65 32.09
CA GLN A 46 -40.46 -8.92 32.66
C GLN A 46 -41.48 -7.82 32.33
N VAL A 47 -41.07 -6.55 32.39
CA VAL A 47 -41.90 -5.41 32.01
C VAL A 47 -42.18 -5.42 30.51
N LEU A 48 -41.18 -5.69 29.66
CA LEU A 48 -41.36 -5.70 28.21
C LEU A 48 -42.24 -6.86 27.73
N HIS A 49 -42.04 -8.08 28.24
CA HIS A 49 -42.89 -9.25 27.96
C HIS A 49 -44.36 -8.98 28.31
N THR A 50 -44.60 -8.31 29.46
CA THR A 50 -45.96 -7.92 29.89
C THR A 50 -46.55 -6.77 29.06
N LEU A 51 -45.71 -5.91 28.48
CA LEU A 51 -46.14 -4.86 27.56
C LEU A 51 -46.40 -5.40 26.14
N LEU A 52 -45.59 -6.34 25.65
CA LEU A 52 -45.74 -7.02 24.36
C LEU A 52 -47.00 -7.89 24.30
N GLY A 53 -47.48 -8.41 25.43
CA GLY A 53 -48.81 -9.03 25.53
C GLY A 53 -50.00 -8.08 25.21
N LYS A 54 -49.74 -6.80 24.90
CA LYS A 54 -50.74 -5.82 24.45
C LYS A 54 -50.48 -5.52 22.98
N LYS A 55 -51.40 -5.95 22.11
CA LYS A 55 -51.33 -5.82 20.65
C LYS A 55 -50.89 -4.42 20.18
N ASN A 56 -51.43 -3.35 20.77
CA ASN A 56 -51.10 -1.97 20.39
C ASN A 56 -49.69 -1.48 20.80
N ILE A 57 -48.91 -2.31 21.52
CA ILE A 57 -47.50 -2.11 21.85
C ILE A 57 -46.63 -3.07 21.03
N GLU A 58 -47.09 -4.30 20.84
CA GLU A 58 -46.50 -5.29 19.92
C GLU A 58 -46.39 -4.73 18.49
N GLU A 59 -47.47 -4.13 17.97
CA GLU A 59 -47.54 -3.46 16.67
C GLU A 59 -46.57 -2.27 16.52
N ILE A 60 -46.03 -1.75 17.64
CA ILE A 60 -45.05 -0.65 17.65
C ILE A 60 -43.62 -1.19 17.73
N ILE A 61 -43.36 -2.20 18.56
CA ILE A 61 -42.01 -2.75 18.78
C ILE A 61 -41.62 -3.69 17.64
N ASN A 62 -42.56 -4.49 17.15
CA ASN A 62 -42.38 -5.41 16.00
C ASN A 62 -42.95 -4.80 14.70
N ALA A 63 -43.06 -3.46 14.64
CA ALA A 63 -43.43 -2.72 13.43
C ALA A 63 -42.49 -3.08 12.26
N ASN A 64 -43.05 -3.64 11.19
CA ASN A 64 -42.37 -4.19 10.01
C ASN A 64 -41.37 -5.33 10.30
N ALA A 65 -41.60 -6.14 11.34
CA ALA A 65 -40.82 -7.34 11.63
C ALA A 65 -40.80 -8.38 10.48
N TYR A 66 -41.84 -8.37 9.63
CA TYR A 66 -42.05 -9.28 8.50
C TYR A 66 -42.42 -8.49 7.23
N PRO A 67 -41.45 -7.81 6.58
CA PRO A 67 -41.74 -6.90 5.47
C PRO A 67 -41.91 -7.67 4.14
N ALA A 68 -43.09 -7.64 3.54
CA ALA A 68 -43.37 -8.36 2.30
C ALA A 68 -42.66 -7.76 1.07
N GLU A 69 -42.30 -6.48 1.13
CA GLU A 69 -41.59 -5.75 0.08
C GLU A 69 -40.31 -5.11 0.62
N TYR A 70 -39.28 -4.95 -0.22
CA TYR A 70 -38.07 -4.20 0.14
C TYR A 70 -38.40 -2.77 0.61
N ARG A 71 -39.46 -2.17 0.05
CA ARG A 71 -40.01 -0.87 0.43
C ARG A 71 -40.46 -0.77 1.88
N GLN A 72 -40.61 -1.87 2.61
CA GLN A 72 -41.07 -1.87 4.00
C GLN A 72 -39.91 -1.97 5.01
N LEU A 73 -38.70 -2.35 4.57
CA LEU A 73 -37.50 -2.41 5.41
C LEU A 73 -37.11 -1.04 5.96
N LYS A 74 -36.72 -0.99 7.24
CA LYS A 74 -36.25 0.21 7.96
C LYS A 74 -37.18 1.44 7.85
N LYS A 75 -38.50 1.24 7.72
CA LYS A 75 -39.51 2.32 7.71
C LYS A 75 -40.18 2.60 9.06
N SER A 76 -40.06 1.72 10.05
CA SER A 76 -40.55 1.98 11.40
C SER A 76 -39.62 2.95 12.17
N ARG A 77 -40.15 3.64 13.18
CA ARG A 77 -39.43 4.66 13.95
C ARG A 77 -38.24 4.05 14.71
N ASN A 78 -37.05 4.63 14.53
CA ASN A 78 -35.85 4.25 15.27
C ASN A 78 -35.93 4.76 16.73
N PHE A 79 -35.62 3.87 17.68
CA PHE A 79 -35.52 4.15 19.11
C PHE A 79 -34.05 4.23 19.51
N VAL A 80 -33.42 5.39 19.33
CA VAL A 80 -32.02 5.60 19.72
C VAL A 80 -31.91 5.84 21.22
N SER A 81 -31.06 5.06 21.88
CA SER A 81 -30.55 5.36 23.23
C SER A 81 -29.01 5.48 23.19
N LYS A 82 -28.38 5.71 24.35
CA LYS A 82 -26.94 5.95 24.50
C LYS A 82 -26.28 4.99 25.50
N GLU A 83 -26.92 3.87 25.81
CA GLU A 83 -26.41 2.86 26.76
C GLU A 83 -26.56 1.47 26.14
N PHE A 84 -25.46 0.90 25.65
CA PHE A 84 -25.42 -0.40 24.98
C PHE A 84 -26.17 -1.49 25.77
N ARG A 85 -26.00 -1.50 27.10
CA ARG A 85 -26.65 -2.43 28.04
C ARG A 85 -28.17 -2.42 27.94
N ARG A 86 -28.78 -1.24 27.82
CA ARG A 86 -30.24 -1.08 27.65
C ARG A 86 -30.68 -1.49 26.26
N ASP A 87 -29.89 -1.12 25.26
CA ASP A 87 -30.23 -1.32 23.86
C ASP A 87 -30.25 -2.81 23.50
N ALA A 88 -29.18 -3.52 23.88
CA ALA A 88 -29.06 -4.96 23.67
C ALA A 88 -30.07 -5.78 24.49
N LEU A 89 -30.31 -5.41 25.76
CA LEU A 89 -31.30 -6.12 26.61
C LEU A 89 -32.74 -5.85 26.15
N TRP A 90 -33.06 -4.64 25.70
CA TRP A 90 -34.36 -4.32 25.10
C TRP A 90 -34.59 -5.11 23.81
N LEU A 91 -33.58 -5.20 22.93
CA LEU A 91 -33.67 -5.96 21.69
C LEU A 91 -33.80 -7.47 21.95
N ALA A 92 -33.00 -8.05 22.84
CA ALA A 92 -33.16 -9.46 23.26
C ALA A 92 -34.55 -9.72 23.84
N SER A 93 -35.05 -8.81 24.67
CA SER A 93 -36.39 -8.92 25.27
C SER A 93 -37.49 -8.82 24.22
N SER A 94 -37.35 -8.01 23.15
CA SER A 94 -38.37 -7.91 22.10
C SER A 94 -38.42 -9.12 21.17
N LEU A 95 -37.29 -9.82 21.00
CA LEU A 95 -37.20 -11.06 20.22
C LEU A 95 -37.89 -12.26 20.91
N CYS A 96 -38.25 -12.13 22.20
CA CYS A 96 -38.90 -13.16 23.02
C CYS A 96 -40.22 -13.72 22.44
N ASN A 97 -41.11 -12.87 21.91
CA ASN A 97 -42.38 -13.34 21.35
C ASN A 97 -42.20 -14.14 20.04
N GLU A 98 -41.08 -13.94 19.33
CA GLU A 98 -40.85 -14.49 18.00
C GLU A 98 -39.98 -15.77 18.02
N ARG A 99 -39.66 -16.30 19.22
CA ARG A 99 -38.81 -17.48 19.49
C ARG A 99 -39.06 -18.66 18.54
N ALA A 100 -40.32 -19.05 18.34
CA ALA A 100 -40.67 -20.19 17.49
C ALA A 100 -40.40 -19.94 15.99
N ARG A 101 -40.57 -18.69 15.53
CA ARG A 101 -40.26 -18.28 14.16
C ARG A 101 -38.76 -18.16 13.95
N LEU A 102 -38.04 -17.55 14.89
CA LEU A 102 -36.57 -17.48 14.87
C LEU A 102 -35.95 -18.89 14.84
N SER A 103 -36.46 -19.83 15.65
CA SER A 103 -36.02 -21.23 15.60
C SER A 103 -36.25 -21.89 14.23
N LYS A 104 -37.37 -21.60 13.55
CA LYS A 104 -37.60 -22.10 12.18
C LYS A 104 -36.64 -21.46 11.17
N PHE A 105 -36.41 -20.14 11.27
CA PHE A 105 -35.45 -19.44 10.41
C PHE A 105 -34.04 -20.03 10.55
N LEU A 106 -33.58 -20.28 11.78
CA LEU A 106 -32.25 -20.84 12.03
C LEU A 106 -32.08 -22.24 11.41
N GLY A 107 -33.12 -23.09 11.48
CA GLY A 107 -33.12 -24.37 10.77
C GLY A 107 -32.99 -24.20 9.25
N MET A 108 -33.75 -23.29 8.65
CA MET A 108 -33.69 -23.01 7.20
C MET A 108 -32.36 -22.35 6.79
N LYS A 109 -31.79 -21.48 7.62
CA LYS A 109 -30.46 -20.87 7.42
C LYS A 109 -29.38 -21.95 7.41
N ASN A 110 -29.36 -22.83 8.41
CA ASN A 110 -28.36 -23.90 8.51
C ASN A 110 -28.45 -24.87 7.31
N GLU A 111 -29.66 -25.19 6.83
CA GLU A 111 -29.84 -26.00 5.63
C GLU A 111 -29.38 -25.27 4.35
N PHE A 112 -29.68 -23.98 4.23
CA PHE A 112 -29.17 -23.14 3.13
C PHE A 112 -27.63 -23.11 3.08
N GLU A 113 -26.95 -23.03 4.23
CA GLU A 113 -25.48 -23.08 4.26
C GLU A 113 -24.93 -24.43 3.77
N LYS A 114 -25.58 -25.56 4.09
CA LYS A 114 -25.19 -26.88 3.55
C LYS A 114 -25.36 -26.97 2.04
N LEU A 115 -26.49 -26.48 1.51
CA LEU A 115 -26.77 -26.51 0.08
C LEU A 115 -25.75 -25.68 -0.71
N VAL A 116 -25.37 -24.50 -0.20
CA VAL A 116 -24.27 -23.68 -0.73
C VAL A 116 -22.93 -24.43 -0.68
N LEU A 117 -22.59 -25.06 0.44
CA LEU A 117 -21.34 -25.82 0.60
C LEU A 117 -21.27 -27.04 -0.34
N ASN A 118 -22.39 -27.72 -0.59
CA ASN A 118 -22.52 -28.83 -1.54
C ASN A 118 -22.62 -28.39 -3.02
N SER A 119 -22.62 -27.09 -3.32
CA SER A 119 -22.88 -26.51 -4.64
C SER A 119 -24.29 -26.76 -5.21
N ASP A 120 -25.29 -27.16 -4.41
CA ASP A 120 -26.69 -27.22 -4.83
C ASP A 120 -27.36 -25.84 -4.75
N PHE A 121 -26.91 -24.95 -5.64
CA PHE A 121 -27.40 -23.58 -5.71
C PHE A 121 -28.87 -23.49 -6.16
N ILE A 122 -29.43 -24.55 -6.76
CA ILE A 122 -30.83 -24.60 -7.20
C ILE A 122 -31.74 -24.88 -6.00
N ALA A 123 -31.43 -25.88 -5.17
CA ALA A 123 -32.14 -26.09 -3.92
C ALA A 123 -31.96 -24.89 -2.97
N ALA A 124 -30.77 -24.28 -2.95
CA ALA A 124 -30.53 -23.05 -2.19
C ALA A 124 -31.40 -21.87 -2.66
N GLU A 125 -31.61 -21.68 -3.97
CA GLU A 125 -32.52 -20.64 -4.48
C GLU A 125 -33.98 -20.92 -4.08
N ASN A 126 -34.44 -22.16 -4.21
CA ASN A 126 -35.79 -22.57 -3.76
C ASN A 126 -36.00 -22.37 -2.26
N LEU A 127 -34.99 -22.62 -1.44
CA LEU A 127 -35.06 -22.44 0.01
C LEU A 127 -35.09 -20.95 0.40
N LEU A 128 -34.40 -20.07 -0.33
CA LEU A 128 -34.57 -18.61 -0.17
C LEU A 128 -35.99 -18.14 -0.53
N ASP A 129 -36.60 -18.71 -1.57
CA ASP A 129 -38.01 -18.46 -1.91
C ASP A 129 -38.97 -18.92 -0.79
N GLU A 130 -38.61 -19.93 0.01
CA GLU A 130 -39.40 -20.31 1.20
C GLU A 130 -39.14 -19.38 2.39
N VAL A 131 -37.89 -18.94 2.62
CA VAL A 131 -37.59 -17.94 3.66
C VAL A 131 -38.37 -16.65 3.38
N ASP A 132 -38.41 -16.19 2.13
CA ASP A 132 -39.18 -15.01 1.71
C ASP A 132 -40.67 -15.13 2.06
N LYS A 133 -41.30 -16.27 1.72
CA LYS A 133 -42.73 -16.53 2.01
C LYS A 133 -43.06 -16.60 3.50
N LEU A 134 -42.08 -16.89 4.37
CA LEU A 134 -42.27 -17.10 5.80
C LEU A 134 -41.82 -15.92 6.67
N PHE A 135 -40.80 -15.18 6.23
CA PHE A 135 -40.13 -14.13 7.00
C PHE A 135 -40.15 -12.76 6.31
N GLY A 136 -40.46 -12.71 5.00
CA GLY A 136 -40.36 -11.52 4.18
C GLY A 136 -38.91 -11.17 3.81
N LYS A 137 -38.73 -9.94 3.33
CA LYS A 137 -37.42 -9.39 2.96
C LYS A 137 -36.58 -9.10 4.20
N SER A 138 -35.27 -9.14 4.02
CA SER A 138 -34.29 -8.82 5.06
C SER A 138 -32.95 -8.46 4.42
N ILE A 139 -32.05 -7.84 5.17
CA ILE A 139 -30.67 -7.60 4.73
C ILE A 139 -29.98 -8.95 4.44
N TRP A 140 -30.19 -9.94 5.31
CA TRP A 140 -29.71 -11.32 5.10
C TRP A 140 -30.23 -11.94 3.80
N TYR A 141 -31.53 -11.80 3.49
CA TYR A 141 -32.13 -12.34 2.27
C TYR A 141 -31.58 -11.64 1.02
N ILE A 142 -31.41 -10.31 1.06
CA ILE A 142 -30.88 -9.55 -0.07
C ILE A 142 -29.45 -9.98 -0.39
N GLU A 143 -28.58 -10.07 0.61
CA GLU A 143 -27.19 -10.51 0.45
C GLU A 143 -27.11 -11.93 -0.14
N ASN A 144 -27.82 -12.88 0.46
CA ASN A 144 -27.73 -14.27 0.04
C ASN A 144 -28.43 -14.53 -1.30
N ARG A 145 -29.50 -13.80 -1.64
CA ARG A 145 -30.12 -13.89 -2.98
C ARG A 145 -29.23 -13.27 -4.06
N ILE A 146 -28.49 -12.19 -3.75
CA ILE A 146 -27.45 -11.65 -4.63
C ILE A 146 -26.40 -12.73 -4.96
N SER A 147 -25.84 -13.40 -3.94
CA SER A 147 -24.81 -14.42 -4.14
C SER A 147 -25.32 -15.69 -4.85
N ILE A 148 -26.55 -16.12 -4.58
CA ILE A 148 -27.16 -17.26 -5.29
C ILE A 148 -27.45 -16.93 -6.76
N VAL A 149 -27.95 -15.73 -7.08
CA VAL A 149 -28.24 -15.37 -8.48
C VAL A 149 -26.96 -15.28 -9.31
N GLU A 150 -25.84 -14.82 -8.77
CA GLU A 150 -24.55 -14.91 -9.49
C GLU A 150 -24.12 -16.36 -9.69
N LYS A 151 -24.29 -17.24 -8.69
CA LYS A 151 -23.95 -18.68 -8.81
C LYS A 151 -24.87 -19.48 -9.74
N THR A 152 -26.15 -19.12 -9.88
CA THR A 152 -27.09 -19.84 -10.78
C THR A 152 -27.26 -19.23 -12.16
N LYS A 153 -27.11 -17.89 -12.29
CA LYS A 153 -27.47 -17.12 -13.51
C LYS A 153 -26.39 -16.13 -13.96
N GLY A 154 -25.25 -16.09 -13.28
CA GLY A 154 -24.10 -15.23 -13.64
C GLY A 154 -24.22 -13.78 -13.16
N ILE A 155 -23.10 -13.06 -13.28
CA ILE A 155 -22.92 -11.71 -12.74
C ILE A 155 -23.92 -10.69 -13.32
N GLU A 156 -24.29 -10.80 -14.59
CA GLU A 156 -25.26 -9.88 -15.23
C GLU A 156 -26.65 -9.96 -14.59
N ALA A 157 -27.16 -11.18 -14.38
CA ALA A 157 -28.45 -11.41 -13.74
C ALA A 157 -28.46 -10.93 -12.28
N GLN A 158 -27.35 -11.12 -11.57
CA GLN A 158 -27.15 -10.61 -10.21
C GLN A 158 -27.22 -9.08 -10.18
N GLN A 159 -26.46 -8.43 -11.06
CA GLN A 159 -26.37 -6.98 -11.14
C GLN A 159 -27.71 -6.34 -11.52
N VAL A 160 -28.47 -6.95 -12.44
CA VAL A 160 -29.86 -6.55 -12.74
C VAL A 160 -30.73 -6.61 -11.49
N TYR A 161 -30.77 -7.74 -10.79
CA TYR A 161 -31.56 -7.92 -9.56
C TYR A 161 -31.18 -6.89 -8.45
N ALA A 162 -29.89 -6.63 -8.26
CA ALA A 162 -29.44 -5.61 -7.31
C ALA A 162 -29.88 -4.19 -7.74
N SER A 163 -29.81 -3.88 -9.04
CA SER A 163 -30.17 -2.57 -9.58
C SER A 163 -31.65 -2.23 -9.45
N GLU A 164 -32.54 -3.23 -9.48
CA GLU A 164 -33.98 -3.03 -9.21
C GLU A 164 -34.24 -2.57 -7.77
N ILE A 165 -33.39 -2.99 -6.83
CA ILE A 165 -33.49 -2.61 -5.42
C ILE A 165 -32.80 -1.25 -5.18
N TYR A 166 -31.53 -1.06 -5.58
CA TYR A 166 -30.83 0.19 -5.20
C TYR A 166 -31.30 1.44 -5.97
N ASN A 167 -31.94 1.30 -7.13
CA ASN A 167 -32.52 2.43 -7.85
C ASN A 167 -33.92 2.85 -7.39
N ASP A 168 -34.66 2.00 -6.66
CA ASP A 168 -36.01 2.34 -6.19
C ASP A 168 -35.95 3.29 -4.97
N GLN A 169 -36.16 4.58 -5.24
CA GLN A 169 -36.21 5.67 -4.26
C GLN A 169 -37.30 5.51 -3.18
N GLN A 170 -38.22 4.54 -3.30
CA GLN A 170 -39.17 4.20 -2.24
C GLN A 170 -38.61 3.24 -1.18
N ILE A 171 -37.44 2.65 -1.41
CA ILE A 171 -36.71 1.78 -0.47
C ILE A 171 -35.82 2.66 0.43
N ASN A 172 -35.60 2.23 1.67
CA ASN A 172 -34.74 2.94 2.63
C ASN A 172 -33.29 3.09 2.09
N TYR A 173 -32.68 4.27 2.31
CA TYR A 173 -31.34 4.62 1.86
C TYR A 173 -30.26 3.60 2.25
N ASP A 174 -30.24 3.17 3.52
CA ASP A 174 -29.26 2.19 4.03
C ASP A 174 -29.38 0.86 3.26
N VAL A 175 -30.61 0.38 3.08
CA VAL A 175 -30.89 -0.89 2.39
C VAL A 175 -30.41 -0.83 0.94
N ARG A 176 -30.67 0.29 0.24
CA ARG A 176 -30.21 0.51 -1.13
C ARG A 176 -28.68 0.56 -1.22
N LEU A 177 -28.02 1.25 -0.29
CA LEU A 177 -26.56 1.38 -0.26
C LEU A 177 -25.86 0.05 0.08
N LEU A 178 -26.38 -0.71 1.05
CA LEU A 178 -25.91 -2.06 1.36
C LEU A 178 -26.07 -3.00 0.15
N THR A 179 -27.22 -2.96 -0.53
CA THR A 179 -27.47 -3.77 -1.74
C THR A 179 -26.43 -3.50 -2.85
N TYR A 180 -26.13 -2.22 -3.09
CA TYR A 180 -25.11 -1.80 -4.06
C TYR A 180 -23.72 -2.37 -3.70
N PHE A 181 -23.31 -2.29 -2.43
CA PHE A 181 -22.04 -2.86 -1.99
C PHE A 181 -22.01 -4.40 -1.99
N PHE A 182 -23.10 -5.07 -1.61
CA PHE A 182 -23.21 -6.53 -1.70
C PHE A 182 -23.03 -7.03 -3.14
N SER A 183 -23.66 -6.36 -4.12
CA SER A 183 -23.42 -6.60 -5.55
C SER A 183 -21.94 -6.41 -5.91
N ARG A 184 -21.33 -5.30 -5.48
CA ARG A 184 -19.93 -4.97 -5.80
C ARG A 184 -18.93 -5.96 -5.19
N ARG A 185 -19.23 -6.60 -4.05
CA ARG A 185 -18.35 -7.62 -3.46
C ARG A 185 -18.09 -8.79 -4.44
N LEU A 186 -19.09 -9.15 -5.24
CA LEU A 186 -19.07 -10.29 -6.17
C LEU A 186 -18.37 -10.00 -7.50
N GLU A 187 -18.06 -8.73 -7.84
CA GLU A 187 -17.39 -8.38 -9.10
C GLU A 187 -16.03 -9.15 -9.22
N PRO A 188 -15.88 -10.12 -10.14
CA PRO A 188 -14.74 -11.03 -10.16
C PRO A 188 -13.46 -10.35 -10.67
N SER A 189 -13.60 -9.23 -11.38
CA SER A 189 -12.52 -8.40 -11.89
C SER A 189 -11.82 -7.54 -10.83
N ILE A 190 -12.31 -7.50 -9.59
CA ILE A 190 -11.74 -6.67 -8.52
C ILE A 190 -11.13 -7.55 -7.43
N SER A 191 -9.81 -7.41 -7.25
CA SER A 191 -9.04 -8.11 -6.20
C SER A 191 -9.54 -7.78 -4.79
N PHE A 192 -9.31 -8.67 -3.81
CA PHE A 192 -9.77 -8.44 -2.43
C PHE A 192 -9.19 -7.14 -1.84
N ARG A 193 -7.88 -6.88 -2.02
CA ARG A 193 -7.23 -5.65 -1.53
C ARG A 193 -7.86 -4.39 -2.15
N ARG A 194 -8.09 -4.37 -3.47
CA ARG A 194 -8.72 -3.24 -4.18
C ARG A 194 -10.16 -3.01 -3.73
N LEU A 195 -10.96 -4.08 -3.62
CA LEU A 195 -12.34 -4.00 -3.15
C LEU A 195 -12.44 -3.34 -1.76
N VAL A 196 -11.59 -3.73 -0.82
CA VAL A 196 -11.58 -3.16 0.54
C VAL A 196 -11.11 -1.70 0.54
N HIS A 197 -10.09 -1.37 -0.24
CA HIS A 197 -9.64 0.01 -0.42
C HIS A 197 -10.76 0.90 -0.98
N ASP A 198 -11.42 0.47 -2.06
CA ASP A 198 -12.49 1.22 -2.72
C ASP A 198 -13.72 1.43 -1.85
N ILE A 199 -14.07 0.44 -1.01
CA ILE A 199 -15.15 0.55 -0.02
C ILE A 199 -14.78 1.61 1.02
N ASN A 200 -13.57 1.55 1.57
CA ASN A 200 -13.10 2.50 2.59
C ASN A 200 -13.00 3.93 2.04
N ASP A 201 -12.49 4.10 0.82
CA ASP A 201 -12.43 5.40 0.15
C ASP A 201 -13.83 6.00 -0.05
N VAL A 202 -14.79 5.24 -0.60
CA VAL A 202 -16.18 5.72 -0.77
C VAL A 202 -16.83 6.03 0.58
N LEU A 203 -16.71 5.15 1.58
CA LEU A 203 -17.24 5.40 2.93
C LEU A 203 -16.63 6.66 3.56
N SER A 204 -15.34 6.91 3.36
CA SER A 204 -14.66 8.12 3.87
C SER A 204 -15.17 9.42 3.23
N ARG A 205 -15.58 9.37 1.95
CA ARG A 205 -16.03 10.53 1.16
C ARG A 205 -17.51 10.86 1.32
N ILE A 206 -18.37 9.87 1.58
CA ILE A 206 -19.82 10.09 1.75
C ILE A 206 -20.08 11.02 2.96
N SER A 207 -20.86 12.08 2.70
CA SER A 207 -21.30 13.09 3.68
C SER A 207 -22.45 12.59 4.57
N VAL A 208 -22.19 11.53 5.35
CA VAL A 208 -23.05 11.01 6.43
C VAL A 208 -22.38 11.19 7.80
N PRO A 209 -23.13 11.16 8.91
CA PRO A 209 -22.56 11.08 10.25
C PRO A 209 -21.63 9.87 10.42
N GLU A 210 -20.60 10.02 11.24
CA GLU A 210 -19.62 8.96 11.58
C GLU A 210 -20.28 7.65 12.02
N ARG A 211 -21.33 7.73 12.85
CA ARG A 211 -22.10 6.57 13.32
C ARG A 211 -22.80 5.82 12.19
N ASP A 212 -23.26 6.52 11.16
CA ASP A 212 -23.89 5.90 9.98
C ASP A 212 -22.85 5.25 9.07
N ARG A 213 -21.66 5.86 8.94
CA ARG A 213 -20.50 5.27 8.26
C ARG A 213 -20.04 3.97 8.93
N GLU A 214 -19.97 3.95 10.26
CA GLU A 214 -19.61 2.76 11.05
C GLU A 214 -20.69 1.66 10.96
N TYR A 215 -21.98 2.03 11.00
CA TYR A 215 -23.07 1.08 10.73
C TYR A 215 -22.97 0.44 9.34
N LEU A 216 -22.66 1.25 8.32
CA LEU A 216 -22.46 0.75 6.95
C LEU A 216 -21.22 -0.15 6.88
N GLY A 217 -20.09 0.27 7.46
CA GLY A 217 -18.86 -0.54 7.54
C GLY A 217 -19.08 -1.92 8.17
N PHE A 218 -19.76 -1.95 9.33
CA PHE A 218 -20.14 -3.18 10.04
C PHE A 218 -20.91 -4.20 9.17
N HIS A 219 -21.82 -3.74 8.30
CA HIS A 219 -22.52 -4.64 7.37
C HIS A 219 -21.76 -4.90 6.06
N ILE A 220 -20.90 -3.98 5.60
CA ILE A 220 -20.19 -4.11 4.31
C ILE A 220 -18.91 -4.95 4.45
N LEU A 221 -18.18 -4.85 5.57
CA LEU A 221 -16.87 -5.47 5.78
C LEU A 221 -16.91 -6.46 6.98
N PRO A 222 -16.98 -7.79 6.76
CA PRO A 222 -17.15 -8.79 7.84
C PRO A 222 -15.95 -8.93 8.80
N PHE A 223 -14.86 -8.20 8.53
CA PHE A 223 -13.65 -8.16 9.35
C PHE A 223 -13.43 -6.80 10.05
N GLN A 224 -14.35 -5.84 9.91
CA GLN A 224 -14.26 -4.53 10.58
C GLN A 224 -14.52 -4.68 12.09
N GLY A 225 -13.63 -4.11 12.91
CA GLY A 225 -13.86 -3.96 14.35
C GLY A 225 -14.89 -2.85 14.64
N ILE A 226 -15.40 -2.79 15.87
CA ILE A 226 -16.34 -1.73 16.29
C ILE A 226 -15.58 -0.79 17.21
N SER A 227 -15.45 0.48 16.84
CA SER A 227 -14.45 1.38 17.44
C SER A 227 -14.72 1.82 18.89
N ASN A 228 -15.97 1.77 19.37
CA ASN A 228 -16.34 2.16 20.74
C ASN A 228 -17.75 1.69 21.16
N GLU A 229 -18.10 1.86 22.44
CA GLU A 229 -19.39 1.45 23.02
C GLU A 229 -20.60 2.24 22.51
N ASP A 230 -20.43 3.51 22.14
CA ASP A 230 -21.50 4.31 21.53
C ASP A 230 -21.85 3.80 20.12
N HIS A 231 -20.86 3.29 19.38
CA HIS A 231 -21.08 2.63 18.08
C HIS A 231 -21.78 1.27 18.26
N LEU A 232 -21.46 0.48 19.31
CA LEU A 232 -22.25 -0.72 19.69
C LEU A 232 -23.73 -0.37 19.95
N SER A 233 -23.99 0.68 20.74
CA SER A 233 -25.34 1.17 21.06
C SER A 233 -26.06 1.68 19.80
N TYR A 234 -25.35 2.37 18.90
CA TYR A 234 -25.90 2.90 17.66
C TYR A 234 -26.31 1.81 16.67
N ILE A 235 -25.46 0.81 16.44
CA ILE A 235 -25.75 -0.33 15.54
C ILE A 235 -27.02 -1.05 16.00
N ILE A 236 -27.11 -1.42 17.29
CA ILE A 236 -28.30 -2.07 17.86
C ILE A 236 -29.55 -1.19 17.76
N SER A 237 -29.44 0.11 18.04
CA SER A 237 -30.56 1.05 17.89
C SER A 237 -31.01 1.18 16.44
N LYS A 238 -30.09 1.33 15.49
CA LYS A 238 -30.37 1.45 14.04
C LYS A 238 -30.90 0.15 13.42
N GLU A 239 -30.72 -0.99 14.06
CA GLU A 239 -31.33 -2.26 13.65
C GLU A 239 -32.72 -2.52 14.25
N CYS A 240 -33.13 -1.80 15.30
CA CYS A 240 -34.44 -1.98 15.94
C CYS A 240 -35.65 -1.82 14.99
N ASN A 241 -35.49 -1.22 13.80
CA ASN A 241 -36.54 -1.04 12.78
C ASN A 241 -36.40 -1.94 11.52
N SER A 242 -35.50 -2.93 11.53
CA SER A 242 -35.35 -3.94 10.46
C SER A 242 -36.31 -5.12 10.59
N ALA A 243 -36.21 -6.09 9.67
CA ALA A 243 -36.87 -7.39 9.79
C ALA A 243 -36.36 -8.16 11.02
N ILE A 244 -37.18 -9.10 11.53
CA ILE A 244 -36.89 -9.80 12.79
C ILE A 244 -35.58 -10.60 12.78
N ILE A 245 -35.21 -11.12 11.61
CA ILE A 245 -34.01 -11.93 11.42
C ILE A 245 -32.74 -11.07 11.35
N ASP A 246 -32.80 -9.86 10.79
CA ASP A 246 -31.67 -8.92 10.80
C ASP A 246 -31.40 -8.40 12.22
N LYS A 247 -32.46 -8.11 12.99
CA LYS A 247 -32.38 -7.78 14.43
C LYS A 247 -31.61 -8.86 15.22
N TYR A 248 -31.97 -10.12 14.98
CA TYR A 248 -31.37 -11.27 15.66
C TYR A 248 -29.90 -11.48 15.26
N LEU A 249 -29.60 -11.54 13.96
CA LEU A 249 -28.25 -11.78 13.44
C LEU A 249 -27.27 -10.65 13.78
N THR A 250 -27.76 -9.40 13.79
CA THR A 250 -26.97 -8.23 14.22
C THR A 250 -26.66 -8.29 15.71
N LEU A 251 -27.65 -8.62 16.55
CA LEU A 251 -27.42 -8.79 17.99
C LEU A 251 -26.40 -9.90 18.28
N ASN A 252 -26.56 -11.07 17.66
CA ASN A 252 -25.59 -12.17 17.77
C ASN A 252 -24.18 -11.73 17.32
N THR A 253 -24.06 -10.90 16.29
CA THR A 253 -22.77 -10.41 15.81
C THR A 253 -22.15 -9.37 16.77
N VAL A 254 -22.94 -8.42 17.29
CA VAL A 254 -22.46 -7.48 18.31
C VAL A 254 -22.02 -8.20 19.60
N LEU A 255 -22.73 -9.26 20.02
CA LEU A 255 -22.30 -10.09 21.16
C LEU A 255 -20.95 -10.79 20.90
N LYS A 256 -20.70 -11.28 19.68
CA LYS A 256 -19.39 -11.85 19.29
C LYS A 256 -18.27 -10.81 19.43
N HIS A 257 -18.48 -9.55 19.05
CA HIS A 257 -17.48 -8.49 19.26
C HIS A 257 -17.25 -8.21 20.76
N VAL A 258 -18.31 -8.01 21.55
CA VAL A 258 -18.19 -7.69 22.99
C VAL A 258 -17.46 -8.77 23.81
N LEU A 259 -17.57 -10.04 23.40
CA LEU A 259 -16.90 -11.15 24.09
C LEU A 259 -15.47 -11.41 23.57
N ALA A 260 -15.22 -11.17 22.29
CA ALA A 260 -13.92 -11.41 21.67
C ALA A 260 -12.92 -10.25 21.84
N ASP A 261 -13.41 -9.01 21.93
CA ASP A 261 -12.57 -7.83 22.06
C ASP A 261 -12.12 -7.58 23.51
N THR A 262 -10.89 -7.11 23.70
CA THR A 262 -10.35 -6.70 25.00
C THR A 262 -10.99 -5.39 25.48
N ASP A 263 -11.33 -4.49 24.57
CA ASP A 263 -11.75 -3.13 24.89
C ASP A 263 -13.19 -3.08 25.42
N PHE A 264 -13.94 -4.16 25.21
CA PHE A 264 -15.30 -4.38 25.74
C PHE A 264 -15.34 -5.35 26.94
N LYS A 265 -14.19 -5.65 27.57
CA LYS A 265 -14.10 -6.60 28.70
C LYS A 265 -14.97 -6.21 29.91
N HIS A 266 -15.30 -4.92 30.10
CA HIS A 266 -16.24 -4.44 31.12
C HIS A 266 -17.71 -4.79 30.84
N LEU A 267 -18.08 -5.01 29.58
CA LEU A 267 -19.45 -5.29 29.12
C LEU A 267 -19.81 -6.78 29.13
N ARG A 268 -18.82 -7.68 29.23
CA ARG A 268 -19.02 -9.14 29.20
C ARG A 268 -19.95 -9.64 30.31
N ARG A 269 -20.06 -8.92 31.44
CA ARG A 269 -21.01 -9.22 32.53
C ARG A 269 -22.46 -8.93 32.15
N ASP A 270 -22.70 -7.92 31.32
CA ASP A 270 -24.04 -7.53 30.87
C ASP A 270 -24.58 -8.49 29.81
N THR A 271 -23.67 -9.05 28.99
CA THR A 271 -23.97 -10.12 28.02
C THR A 271 -24.71 -11.30 28.66
N ARG A 272 -24.42 -11.65 29.92
CA ARG A 272 -25.13 -12.73 30.64
C ARG A 272 -26.65 -12.50 30.70
N LEU A 273 -27.11 -11.28 30.98
CA LEU A 273 -28.54 -10.97 31.04
C LEU A 273 -29.20 -11.01 29.66
N ILE A 274 -28.47 -10.54 28.63
CA ILE A 274 -28.92 -10.54 27.24
C ILE A 274 -29.06 -11.98 26.73
N VAL A 275 -28.05 -12.82 26.97
CA VAL A 275 -28.04 -14.25 26.64
C VAL A 275 -29.13 -15.01 27.38
N LYS A 276 -29.42 -14.68 28.65
CA LYS A 276 -30.51 -15.30 29.42
C LYS A 276 -31.88 -15.11 28.77
N GLU A 277 -32.17 -13.93 28.22
CA GLU A 277 -33.43 -13.69 27.49
C GLU A 277 -33.44 -14.35 26.09
N LEU A 278 -32.27 -14.46 25.44
CA LEU A 278 -32.11 -15.18 24.17
C LEU A 278 -32.08 -16.71 24.32
N ALA A 279 -31.84 -17.25 25.52
CA ALA A 279 -31.64 -18.68 25.81
C ALA A 279 -32.75 -19.61 25.30
N HIS A 280 -33.96 -19.06 25.08
CA HIS A 280 -35.13 -19.77 24.61
C HIS A 280 -35.46 -19.48 23.12
N CYS A 281 -34.59 -18.78 22.39
CA CYS A 281 -34.74 -18.39 20.98
C CYS A 281 -34.18 -19.45 20.01
N GLY A 282 -34.64 -20.69 20.16
CA GLY A 282 -34.33 -21.80 19.24
C GLY A 282 -32.97 -22.46 19.44
N ASP A 283 -32.62 -23.35 18.51
CA ASP A 283 -31.33 -24.07 18.49
C ASP A 283 -30.25 -23.29 17.74
N ASP A 284 -29.95 -22.08 18.22
CA ASP A 284 -28.81 -21.29 17.72
C ASP A 284 -27.49 -21.81 18.29
N ALA A 285 -26.46 -21.85 17.43
CA ALA A 285 -25.13 -22.31 17.79
C ALA A 285 -24.54 -21.45 18.92
N LEU A 286 -24.40 -20.15 18.65
CA LEU A 286 -23.79 -19.16 19.53
C LEU A 286 -24.56 -19.05 20.85
N ILE A 287 -25.89 -18.90 20.84
CA ILE A 287 -26.64 -18.61 22.06
C ILE A 287 -26.59 -19.78 23.05
N GLN A 288 -26.66 -21.04 22.61
CA GLN A 288 -26.51 -22.18 23.55
C GLN A 288 -25.07 -22.34 24.03
N ASN A 289 -24.07 -22.05 23.18
CA ASN A 289 -22.67 -22.00 23.59
C ASN A 289 -22.48 -20.94 24.69
N LEU A 290 -23.16 -19.79 24.59
CA LEU A 290 -23.14 -18.73 25.59
C LEU A 290 -23.95 -19.02 26.86
N THR A 291 -25.08 -19.73 26.80
CA THR A 291 -25.79 -20.11 28.04
C THR A 291 -25.00 -21.10 28.89
N TYR A 292 -24.25 -22.00 28.25
CA TYR A 292 -23.27 -22.85 28.93
C TYR A 292 -22.10 -22.00 29.47
N LEU A 293 -21.52 -21.10 28.67
CA LEU A 293 -20.41 -20.21 29.08
C LEU A 293 -20.72 -19.42 30.37
N PHE A 294 -21.95 -18.92 30.51
CA PHE A 294 -22.35 -18.11 31.67
C PHE A 294 -22.92 -18.92 32.86
N GLY A 295 -23.01 -20.25 32.76
CA GLY A 295 -23.64 -21.07 33.80
C GLY A 295 -25.13 -20.75 33.96
N GLU A 296 -25.84 -20.57 32.84
CA GLU A 296 -27.31 -20.51 32.78
C GLU A 296 -27.93 -21.86 32.39
N ASN A 297 -27.11 -22.79 31.90
CA ASN A 297 -27.44 -24.21 31.70
C ASN A 297 -26.22 -25.08 32.03
N ASP A 298 -26.37 -26.05 32.92
CA ASP A 298 -25.29 -26.98 33.31
C ASP A 298 -25.04 -28.09 32.26
N THR A 299 -25.92 -28.22 31.27
CA THR A 299 -25.85 -29.27 30.23
C THR A 299 -25.31 -28.75 28.90
N VAL A 300 -24.51 -29.58 28.24
CA VAL A 300 -24.00 -29.35 26.87
C VAL A 300 -25.16 -29.44 25.84
N PRO A 301 -25.14 -28.63 24.76
CA PRO A 301 -26.07 -28.75 23.63
C PRO A 301 -26.25 -30.18 23.09
N HIS A 302 -27.49 -30.65 22.96
CA HIS A 302 -27.80 -32.03 22.48
C HIS A 302 -27.19 -32.32 21.11
N ARG A 303 -27.30 -31.36 20.18
CA ARG A 303 -26.70 -31.38 18.84
C ARG A 303 -25.19 -31.67 18.83
N THR A 304 -24.48 -31.33 19.91
CA THR A 304 -23.06 -31.64 20.08
C THR A 304 -22.90 -33.08 20.56
N ALA A 305 -23.65 -33.50 21.58
CA ALA A 305 -23.52 -34.81 22.20
C ALA A 305 -23.69 -35.99 21.21
N GLU A 306 -24.57 -35.84 20.21
CA GLU A 306 -24.81 -36.84 19.14
C GLU A 306 -23.55 -37.18 18.34
N ILE A 307 -22.78 -36.16 17.92
CA ILE A 307 -21.64 -36.32 16.99
C ILE A 307 -20.28 -36.18 17.67
N ALA A 308 -20.20 -35.58 18.86
CA ALA A 308 -18.95 -35.37 19.59
C ALA A 308 -18.22 -36.70 19.87
N GLY A 309 -18.95 -37.81 20.06
CA GLY A 309 -18.34 -39.14 20.20
C GLY A 309 -17.61 -39.63 18.95
N GLN A 310 -18.13 -39.33 17.75
CA GLN A 310 -17.52 -39.71 16.47
C GLN A 310 -16.34 -38.79 16.13
N VAL A 311 -16.51 -37.48 16.35
CA VAL A 311 -15.44 -36.48 16.17
C VAL A 311 -14.28 -36.77 17.13
N LEU A 312 -14.56 -37.14 18.39
CA LEU A 312 -13.51 -37.53 19.33
C LEU A 312 -12.75 -38.78 18.84
N GLN A 313 -13.41 -39.77 18.25
CA GLN A 313 -12.71 -40.92 17.66
C GLN A 313 -11.82 -40.52 16.47
N ALA A 314 -12.26 -39.58 15.62
CA ALA A 314 -11.43 -39.05 14.53
C ALA A 314 -10.22 -38.25 15.05
N LEU A 315 -10.38 -37.53 16.17
CA LEU A 315 -9.32 -36.80 16.85
C LEU A 315 -8.36 -37.73 17.63
N ASP A 316 -8.86 -38.82 18.21
CA ASP A 316 -8.04 -39.81 18.91
C ASP A 316 -7.18 -40.60 17.93
N ASP A 317 -7.73 -41.03 16.79
CA ASP A 317 -6.97 -41.57 15.65
C ASP A 317 -5.88 -40.59 15.20
N TYR A 318 -6.25 -39.31 15.00
CA TYR A 318 -5.30 -38.25 14.64
C TYR A 318 -4.22 -38.06 15.72
N SER A 319 -4.54 -38.27 16.99
CA SER A 319 -3.61 -38.12 18.11
C SER A 319 -2.59 -39.25 18.19
N ILE A 320 -3.02 -40.51 18.01
CA ILE A 320 -2.11 -41.69 17.98
C ILE A 320 -1.36 -41.84 16.65
N GLY A 321 -1.72 -41.09 15.61
CA GLY A 321 -1.08 -41.12 14.30
C GLY A 321 -1.70 -42.09 13.28
N ALA A 322 -2.92 -42.57 13.54
CA ALA A 322 -3.70 -43.39 12.62
C ALA A 322 -4.38 -42.49 11.54
N TYR A 323 -3.57 -41.78 10.76
CA TYR A 323 -4.03 -40.69 9.90
C TYR A 323 -5.05 -41.11 8.83
N ASP A 324 -4.91 -42.29 8.22
CA ASP A 324 -5.88 -42.80 7.25
C ASP A 324 -7.27 -43.06 7.84
N GLU A 325 -7.34 -43.61 9.05
CA GLU A 325 -8.63 -43.85 9.74
C GLU A 325 -9.24 -42.53 10.23
N SER A 326 -8.40 -41.58 10.67
CA SER A 326 -8.82 -40.22 10.98
C SER A 326 -9.42 -39.51 9.74
N THR A 327 -8.73 -39.54 8.60
CA THR A 327 -9.23 -39.00 7.31
C THR A 327 -10.54 -39.66 6.91
N LYS A 328 -10.67 -40.99 6.98
CA LYS A 328 -11.93 -41.70 6.67
C LYS A 328 -13.08 -41.26 7.58
N LYS A 329 -12.85 -41.15 8.89
CA LYS A 329 -13.86 -40.71 9.87
C LYS A 329 -14.26 -39.25 9.65
N PHE A 330 -13.30 -38.33 9.46
CA PHE A 330 -13.60 -36.94 9.14
C PHE A 330 -14.35 -36.78 7.81
N ALA A 331 -13.95 -37.52 6.76
CA ALA A 331 -14.64 -37.51 5.47
C ALA A 331 -16.08 -38.03 5.58
N ALA A 332 -16.32 -39.11 6.33
CA ALA A 332 -17.66 -39.63 6.58
C ALA A 332 -18.55 -38.64 7.34
N ILE A 333 -18.00 -37.96 8.37
CA ILE A 333 -18.72 -36.92 9.12
C ILE A 333 -19.06 -35.74 8.18
N ILE A 334 -18.07 -35.17 7.49
CA ILE A 334 -18.25 -33.99 6.62
C ILE A 334 -19.16 -34.29 5.42
N ALA A 335 -19.15 -35.53 4.87
CA ALA A 335 -20.08 -35.93 3.81
C ALA A 335 -21.56 -35.95 4.26
N THR A 336 -21.84 -36.11 5.56
CA THR A 336 -23.21 -36.01 6.11
C THR A 336 -23.52 -34.63 6.72
N ARG A 337 -22.49 -33.88 7.10
CA ARG A 337 -22.56 -32.58 7.77
C ARG A 337 -21.49 -31.62 7.21
N PRO A 338 -21.65 -31.15 5.96
CA PRO A 338 -20.68 -30.25 5.32
C PRO A 338 -20.63 -28.88 6.01
N ASP A 339 -21.68 -28.52 6.76
CA ASP A 339 -21.80 -27.33 7.59
C ASP A 339 -20.81 -27.28 8.76
N LEU A 340 -20.19 -28.40 9.15
CA LEU A 340 -19.20 -28.46 10.23
C LEU A 340 -17.80 -27.99 9.76
N VAL A 341 -17.72 -26.75 9.29
CA VAL A 341 -16.48 -26.14 8.76
C VAL A 341 -15.41 -25.98 9.85
N GLU A 342 -15.78 -25.98 11.14
CA GLU A 342 -14.81 -26.08 12.25
C GLU A 342 -13.98 -27.38 12.24
N LEU A 343 -14.42 -28.43 11.53
CA LEU A 343 -13.68 -29.68 11.35
C LEU A 343 -12.75 -29.69 10.13
N PHE A 344 -12.88 -28.74 9.19
CA PHE A 344 -12.11 -28.75 7.94
C PHE A 344 -10.60 -28.70 8.20
N GLU A 345 -10.15 -27.87 9.15
CA GLU A 345 -8.74 -27.78 9.52
C GLU A 345 -8.20 -29.10 10.10
N ALA A 346 -9.00 -29.81 10.91
CA ALA A 346 -8.62 -31.10 11.48
C ALA A 346 -8.54 -32.20 10.40
N LYS A 347 -9.50 -32.21 9.47
CA LYS A 347 -9.47 -33.09 8.29
C LYS A 347 -8.25 -32.81 7.41
N ILE A 348 -8.02 -31.55 7.01
CA ILE A 348 -6.87 -31.16 6.17
C ILE A 348 -5.54 -31.58 6.81
N LYS A 349 -5.43 -31.45 8.14
CA LYS A 349 -4.27 -31.94 8.88
C LYS A 349 -4.12 -33.45 8.74
N ALA A 350 -5.16 -34.24 9.02
CA ALA A 350 -5.14 -35.69 8.83
C ALA A 350 -4.78 -36.09 7.38
N ASP A 351 -5.43 -35.46 6.38
CA ASP A 351 -5.21 -35.72 4.96
C ASP A 351 -3.74 -35.50 4.55
N VAL A 352 -3.12 -34.39 4.99
CA VAL A 352 -1.71 -34.09 4.70
C VAL A 352 -0.76 -35.11 5.34
N TYR A 353 -1.00 -35.55 6.58
CA TYR A 353 -0.17 -36.61 7.19
C TYR A 353 -0.36 -37.98 6.54
N ALA A 354 -1.58 -38.29 6.05
CA ALA A 354 -1.88 -39.49 5.29
C ALA A 354 -1.45 -39.41 3.81
N LYS A 355 -0.85 -38.29 3.36
CA LYS A 355 -0.53 -37.99 1.96
C LYS A 355 -1.74 -38.08 1.00
N ASN A 356 -2.95 -37.80 1.49
CA ASN A 356 -4.19 -37.73 0.71
C ASN A 356 -4.45 -36.31 0.16
N ASP A 357 -5.11 -36.23 -1.00
CA ASP A 357 -5.54 -34.99 -1.66
C ASP A 357 -7.07 -34.75 -1.53
N VAL A 358 -7.49 -33.50 -1.76
CA VAL A 358 -8.92 -33.12 -1.73
C VAL A 358 -9.55 -33.41 -3.10
N VAL A 359 -10.15 -34.61 -3.23
CA VAL A 359 -10.67 -35.16 -4.49
C VAL A 359 -11.99 -34.52 -4.97
N GLY A 360 -12.76 -33.89 -4.07
CA GLY A 360 -14.09 -33.37 -4.39
C GLY A 360 -14.13 -32.06 -5.19
N ILE A 361 -15.33 -31.71 -5.66
CA ILE A 361 -15.59 -30.55 -6.54
C ILE A 361 -16.66 -29.58 -6.00
N THR A 362 -17.17 -29.80 -4.79
CA THR A 362 -18.14 -28.90 -4.16
C THR A 362 -17.48 -27.59 -3.72
N PHE A 363 -18.29 -26.59 -3.34
CA PHE A 363 -17.77 -25.36 -2.76
C PHE A 363 -17.01 -25.62 -1.45
N GLY A 364 -17.49 -26.55 -0.61
CA GLY A 364 -16.80 -27.02 0.59
C GLY A 364 -15.47 -27.72 0.30
N ASP A 365 -15.36 -28.46 -0.81
CA ASP A 365 -14.09 -29.03 -1.26
C ASP A 365 -13.12 -27.97 -1.77
N ARG A 366 -13.62 -26.94 -2.46
CA ARG A 366 -12.80 -25.80 -2.90
C ARG A 366 -12.24 -25.03 -1.70
N LEU A 367 -13.06 -24.76 -0.67
CA LEU A 367 -12.60 -24.16 0.58
C LEU A 367 -11.51 -25.02 1.25
N GLN A 368 -11.71 -26.35 1.34
CA GLN A 368 -10.70 -27.27 1.87
C GLN A 368 -9.39 -27.25 1.06
N ARG A 369 -9.46 -27.18 -0.27
CA ARG A 369 -8.28 -27.14 -1.15
C ARG A 369 -7.47 -25.85 -0.93
N LEU A 370 -8.13 -24.69 -0.93
CA LEU A 370 -7.50 -23.39 -0.61
C LEU A 370 -6.83 -23.42 0.77
N MET A 371 -7.56 -23.88 1.80
CA MET A 371 -7.01 -24.02 3.14
C MET A 371 -5.81 -24.99 3.20
N ARG A 372 -5.82 -26.07 2.41
CA ARG A 372 -4.68 -27.01 2.31
C ARG A 372 -3.47 -26.37 1.66
N GLU A 373 -3.62 -25.64 0.56
CA GLU A 373 -2.52 -24.95 -0.12
C GLU A 373 -1.80 -23.98 0.81
N ILE A 374 -2.56 -23.17 1.56
CA ILE A 374 -2.03 -22.22 2.55
C ILE A 374 -1.37 -22.96 3.73
N PHE A 375 -1.93 -24.09 4.18
CA PHE A 375 -1.40 -24.87 5.29
C PHE A 375 -0.08 -25.60 4.95
N ILE A 376 0.06 -26.12 3.72
CA ILE A 376 1.30 -26.78 3.24
C ILE A 376 2.35 -25.79 2.69
N LYS A 377 2.02 -24.49 2.65
CA LYS A 377 2.86 -23.41 2.09
C LYS A 377 3.20 -23.65 0.61
N ALA A 378 2.21 -24.04 -0.20
CA ALA A 378 2.39 -24.19 -1.65
C ALA A 378 2.76 -22.84 -2.33
N ASP A 379 3.34 -22.87 -3.53
CA ASP A 379 3.66 -21.65 -4.30
C ASP A 379 2.41 -20.78 -4.59
N THR A 380 1.24 -21.41 -4.67
CA THR A 380 -0.05 -20.73 -4.87
C THR A 380 -0.61 -20.05 -3.61
N SER A 381 0.04 -20.19 -2.44
CA SER A 381 -0.51 -19.78 -1.13
C SER A 381 -1.05 -18.35 -1.08
N GLU A 382 -0.37 -17.38 -1.69
CA GLU A 382 -0.86 -15.99 -1.69
C GLU A 382 -2.17 -15.85 -2.50
N SER A 383 -2.25 -16.46 -3.68
CA SER A 383 -3.47 -16.48 -4.48
C SER A 383 -4.62 -17.23 -3.79
N ALA A 384 -4.30 -18.31 -3.06
CA ALA A 384 -5.27 -19.04 -2.25
C ALA A 384 -5.80 -18.20 -1.08
N VAL A 385 -4.95 -17.39 -0.42
CA VAL A 385 -5.37 -16.41 0.59
C VAL A 385 -6.30 -15.37 -0.02
N GLU A 386 -5.99 -14.82 -1.20
CA GLU A 386 -6.86 -13.81 -1.84
C GLU A 386 -8.22 -14.37 -2.25
N GLU A 387 -8.25 -15.57 -2.84
CA GLU A 387 -9.51 -16.23 -3.21
C GLU A 387 -10.34 -16.58 -1.97
N LEU A 388 -9.71 -17.08 -0.90
CA LEU A 388 -10.41 -17.43 0.34
C LEU A 388 -11.02 -16.18 1.02
N ASN A 389 -10.34 -15.03 0.97
CA ASN A 389 -10.91 -13.76 1.41
C ASN A 389 -12.05 -13.26 0.50
N LYS A 390 -11.97 -13.46 -0.82
CA LYS A 390 -13.07 -13.12 -1.77
C LYS A 390 -14.30 -14.01 -1.52
N ASN A 391 -14.11 -15.29 -1.22
CA ASN A 391 -15.19 -16.21 -0.82
C ASN A 391 -15.84 -15.79 0.52
N VAL A 392 -15.06 -15.35 1.50
CA VAL A 392 -15.56 -14.75 2.75
C VAL A 392 -16.41 -13.50 2.49
N MET A 393 -16.00 -12.62 1.58
CA MET A 393 -16.80 -11.44 1.19
C MET A 393 -18.12 -11.82 0.51
N SER A 394 -18.12 -12.89 -0.30
CA SER A 394 -19.30 -13.33 -1.06
C SER A 394 -20.42 -13.89 -0.18
N PHE A 395 -20.08 -14.43 1.01
CA PHE A 395 -21.01 -15.13 1.89
C PHE A 395 -20.94 -14.61 3.34
N ALA A 396 -20.71 -13.31 3.51
CA ALA A 396 -20.33 -12.67 4.78
C ALA A 396 -21.24 -12.97 5.99
N SER A 397 -22.53 -13.24 5.80
CA SER A 397 -23.49 -13.61 6.88
C SER A 397 -23.61 -15.11 7.19
N HIS A 398 -22.83 -15.97 6.52
CA HIS A 398 -22.74 -17.39 6.84
C HIS A 398 -22.01 -17.64 8.17
N SER A 399 -22.37 -18.72 8.87
CA SER A 399 -21.73 -19.12 10.13
C SER A 399 -20.23 -19.43 9.97
N TRP A 400 -19.91 -20.17 8.90
CA TRP A 400 -18.56 -20.69 8.63
C TRP A 400 -17.51 -19.62 8.32
N VAL A 401 -17.92 -18.40 7.94
CA VAL A 401 -17.00 -17.27 7.68
C VAL A 401 -16.09 -17.01 8.88
N THR A 402 -16.60 -17.15 10.10
CA THR A 402 -15.80 -16.96 11.32
C THR A 402 -14.70 -18.02 11.48
N HIS A 403 -14.95 -19.26 11.05
CA HIS A 403 -13.95 -20.35 11.06
C HIS A 403 -12.85 -20.11 10.02
N ILE A 404 -13.21 -19.66 8.82
CA ILE A 404 -12.25 -19.31 7.76
C ILE A 404 -11.38 -18.10 8.15
N LEU A 405 -11.98 -17.04 8.69
CA LEU A 405 -11.23 -15.90 9.24
C LEU A 405 -10.32 -16.30 10.41
N SER A 406 -10.79 -17.19 11.29
CA SER A 406 -9.99 -17.76 12.39
C SER A 406 -8.79 -18.58 11.88
N PHE A 407 -8.96 -19.38 10.82
CA PHE A 407 -7.87 -20.10 10.16
C PHE A 407 -6.82 -19.12 9.58
N LEU A 408 -7.26 -18.16 8.77
CA LEU A 408 -6.38 -17.17 8.12
C LEU A 408 -5.54 -16.34 9.12
N GLN A 409 -6.05 -16.07 10.32
CA GLN A 409 -5.27 -15.38 11.36
C GLN A 409 -4.32 -16.30 12.13
N ARG A 410 -4.68 -17.57 12.37
CA ARG A 410 -3.86 -18.53 13.14
C ARG A 410 -2.68 -19.10 12.36
N ASP A 411 -2.78 -19.14 11.04
CA ASP A 411 -1.73 -19.66 10.15
C ASP A 411 -0.82 -18.55 9.57
N GLY A 412 -1.27 -17.29 9.62
CA GLY A 412 -0.90 -16.33 8.57
C GLY A 412 -0.11 -15.07 8.90
N ARG A 413 -0.20 -14.41 10.08
CA ARG A 413 0.29 -12.99 10.19
C ARG A 413 0.90 -12.45 11.50
N LYS A 414 0.70 -13.05 12.68
CA LYS A 414 1.39 -12.61 13.93
C LYS A 414 1.72 -13.82 14.80
N ILE A 415 2.96 -13.91 15.26
CA ILE A 415 3.56 -15.19 15.66
C ILE A 415 3.37 -15.50 17.14
N TRP A 416 3.46 -14.49 18.02
CA TRP A 416 2.83 -14.56 19.34
C TRP A 416 2.10 -13.26 19.65
N ARG A 417 0.79 -13.37 19.87
CA ARG A 417 0.08 -12.45 20.76
C ARG A 417 -0.07 -13.17 22.09
N GLU A 418 0.04 -12.44 23.19
CA GLU A 418 -0.36 -12.95 24.52
C GLU A 418 -1.89 -13.13 24.59
N ASP A 419 -2.65 -12.31 23.84
CA ASP A 419 -4.10 -12.42 23.67
C ASP A 419 -4.52 -13.19 22.40
N THR A 420 -5.42 -14.15 22.56
CA THR A 420 -6.10 -14.86 21.46
C THR A 420 -6.76 -13.88 20.47
N HIS A 421 -6.53 -14.05 19.17
CA HIS A 421 -7.09 -13.16 18.15
C HIS A 421 -8.64 -13.13 18.20
N PRO A 422 -9.31 -11.96 18.10
CA PRO A 422 -10.76 -11.86 18.22
C PRO A 422 -11.55 -12.85 17.36
N PHE A 423 -11.27 -12.99 16.06
CA PHE A 423 -11.94 -13.99 15.21
C PHE A 423 -11.78 -15.44 15.69
N THR A 424 -10.71 -15.78 16.42
CA THR A 424 -10.53 -17.12 17.01
C THR A 424 -11.48 -17.33 18.20
N ILE A 425 -11.69 -16.31 19.03
CA ILE A 425 -12.72 -16.33 20.09
C ILE A 425 -14.12 -16.39 19.46
N GLN A 426 -14.41 -15.53 18.47
CA GLN A 426 -15.70 -15.53 17.76
C GLN A 426 -16.00 -16.89 17.11
N SER A 427 -15.01 -17.50 16.45
CA SER A 427 -15.07 -18.85 15.90
C SER A 427 -15.37 -19.89 16.97
N GLY A 428 -14.64 -19.86 18.10
CA GLY A 428 -14.86 -20.81 19.19
C GLY A 428 -16.27 -20.73 19.79
N LEU A 429 -16.79 -19.51 19.94
CA LEU A 429 -18.15 -19.25 20.41
C LEU A 429 -19.24 -19.62 19.39
N SER A 430 -18.95 -19.53 18.09
CA SER A 430 -19.97 -19.72 17.02
C SER A 430 -20.09 -21.15 16.50
N GLY A 431 -19.12 -22.03 16.79
CA GLY A 431 -19.11 -23.42 16.29
C GLY A 431 -20.37 -24.19 16.65
N TYR A 432 -20.89 -24.97 15.70
CA TYR A 432 -22.12 -25.75 15.87
C TYR A 432 -21.90 -26.90 16.86
N LEU A 433 -20.74 -27.54 16.73
CA LEU A 433 -20.18 -28.52 17.65
C LEU A 433 -19.36 -27.79 18.73
N LEU A 434 -19.52 -28.16 20.00
CA LEU A 434 -18.48 -27.93 21.01
C LEU A 434 -17.52 -29.12 21.04
N ASN A 435 -16.24 -28.87 20.76
CA ASN A 435 -15.18 -29.87 20.63
C ASN A 435 -13.98 -29.53 21.55
N PRO A 436 -12.97 -30.42 21.68
CA PRO A 436 -11.84 -30.22 22.58
C PRO A 436 -11.17 -28.83 22.44
N TRP A 437 -10.88 -28.37 21.22
CA TRP A 437 -10.21 -27.09 20.97
C TRP A 437 -10.97 -25.89 21.56
N GLN A 438 -12.31 -25.90 21.52
CA GLN A 438 -13.13 -24.79 22.07
C GLN A 438 -13.02 -24.65 23.59
N SER A 439 -12.67 -25.70 24.35
CA SER A 439 -12.59 -25.56 25.80
C SER A 439 -11.46 -24.63 26.26
N GLN A 440 -10.43 -24.41 25.43
CA GLN A 440 -9.42 -23.37 25.68
C GLN A 440 -10.04 -21.96 25.62
N ILE A 441 -10.93 -21.70 24.66
CA ILE A 441 -11.64 -20.43 24.52
C ILE A 441 -12.62 -20.20 25.69
N PHE A 442 -13.33 -21.24 26.10
CA PHE A 442 -14.24 -21.18 27.26
C PHE A 442 -13.47 -20.92 28.57
N PHE A 443 -12.32 -21.59 28.76
CA PHE A 443 -11.42 -21.36 29.90
C PHE A 443 -10.89 -19.92 29.94
N GLN A 444 -10.43 -19.38 28.81
CA GLN A 444 -9.99 -17.97 28.69
C GLN A 444 -11.13 -16.95 28.99
N LEU A 445 -12.38 -17.35 28.80
CA LEU A 445 -13.56 -16.54 29.12
C LEU A 445 -14.11 -16.77 30.54
N GLY A 446 -13.49 -17.65 31.32
CA GLY A 446 -13.80 -17.90 32.74
C GLY A 446 -14.77 -19.06 33.01
N GLN A 447 -14.95 -19.98 32.05
CA GLN A 447 -15.74 -21.20 32.24
C GLN A 447 -14.81 -22.43 32.25
N GLU A 448 -14.84 -23.18 33.35
CA GLU A 448 -14.04 -24.40 33.52
C GLU A 448 -14.91 -25.66 33.39
N GLY A 449 -14.31 -26.77 32.98
CA GLY A 449 -14.96 -28.09 33.01
C GLY A 449 -15.73 -28.51 31.75
N LEU A 450 -15.76 -27.71 30.67
CA LEU A 450 -16.42 -28.08 29.41
C LEU A 450 -16.04 -29.50 28.92
N LEU A 451 -14.77 -29.90 29.02
CA LEU A 451 -14.32 -31.25 28.62
C LEU A 451 -14.98 -32.38 29.45
N GLN A 452 -15.20 -32.15 30.74
CA GLN A 452 -15.83 -33.12 31.63
C GLN A 452 -17.35 -33.22 31.39
N ALA A 453 -17.98 -32.11 30.97
CA ALA A 453 -19.39 -32.09 30.58
C ALA A 453 -19.62 -32.70 29.18
N LEU A 454 -18.69 -32.49 28.23
CA LEU A 454 -18.71 -33.09 26.89
C LEU A 454 -18.45 -34.60 26.93
N PHE A 455 -17.46 -35.02 27.72
CA PHE A 455 -16.86 -36.35 27.64
C PHE A 455 -16.68 -37.00 29.03
N PRO A 456 -17.78 -37.15 29.81
CA PRO A 456 -17.71 -37.66 31.17
C PRO A 456 -17.06 -39.05 31.22
N GLY A 457 -16.05 -39.18 32.08
CA GLY A 457 -15.30 -40.43 32.28
C GLY A 457 -14.33 -40.82 31.15
N LYS A 458 -14.22 -40.04 30.07
CA LYS A 458 -13.30 -40.33 28.95
C LYS A 458 -11.96 -39.61 29.01
N ILE A 459 -11.80 -38.58 29.86
CA ILE A 459 -10.62 -37.70 29.86
C ILE A 459 -9.30 -38.47 30.08
N ASP A 460 -9.28 -39.48 30.95
CA ASP A 460 -8.08 -40.29 31.20
C ASP A 460 -7.79 -41.36 30.13
N ILE A 461 -8.78 -41.67 29.28
CA ILE A 461 -8.77 -42.78 28.32
C ILE A 461 -8.48 -42.27 26.90
N SER A 462 -9.09 -41.15 26.51
CA SER A 462 -8.88 -40.52 25.21
C SER A 462 -7.50 -39.85 25.15
N PRO A 463 -6.62 -40.19 24.18
CA PRO A 463 -5.35 -39.49 24.00
C PRO A 463 -5.55 -38.00 23.70
N THR A 464 -6.60 -37.61 22.96
CA THR A 464 -6.89 -36.19 22.70
C THR A 464 -7.20 -35.42 23.98
N LEU A 465 -8.14 -35.93 24.79
CA LEU A 465 -8.60 -35.24 26.01
C LEU A 465 -7.52 -35.24 27.10
N ARG A 466 -6.77 -36.34 27.22
CA ARG A 466 -5.66 -36.43 28.17
C ARG A 466 -4.54 -35.47 27.83
N LEU A 467 -4.14 -35.39 26.55
CA LEU A 467 -3.12 -34.46 26.06
C LEU A 467 -3.53 -33.00 26.27
N GLN A 468 -4.82 -32.70 26.15
CA GLN A 468 -5.34 -31.38 26.45
C GLN A 468 -5.38 -31.09 27.96
N ARG A 469 -5.82 -32.05 28.80
CA ARG A 469 -5.85 -31.87 30.26
C ARG A 469 -4.47 -31.53 30.80
N ILE A 470 -3.42 -32.23 30.36
CA ILE A 470 -2.08 -32.00 30.92
C ILE A 470 -1.51 -30.62 30.57
N GLN A 471 -2.01 -29.93 29.55
CA GLN A 471 -1.57 -28.56 29.24
C GLN A 471 -1.79 -27.59 30.41
N SER A 472 -2.75 -27.82 31.30
CA SER A 472 -2.95 -26.96 32.49
C SER A 472 -2.13 -27.34 33.72
N VAL A 473 -1.46 -28.51 33.76
CA VAL A 473 -0.64 -28.91 34.92
C VAL A 473 0.75 -28.26 34.90
N VAL A 474 1.50 -28.40 36.00
CA VAL A 474 2.88 -27.91 36.11
C VAL A 474 3.82 -28.74 35.25
N LEU A 475 4.87 -28.11 34.71
CA LEU A 475 5.76 -28.71 33.71
C LEU A 475 6.35 -30.09 34.08
N PRO A 476 6.85 -30.36 35.32
CA PRO A 476 7.37 -31.69 35.66
C PRO A 476 6.29 -32.79 35.63
N GLU A 477 5.05 -32.45 35.98
CA GLU A 477 3.91 -33.37 35.94
C GLU A 477 3.46 -33.59 34.49
N PHE A 478 3.47 -32.53 33.66
CA PHE A 478 3.22 -32.63 32.23
C PHE A 478 4.22 -33.56 31.54
N GLU A 479 5.53 -33.39 31.80
CA GLU A 479 6.59 -34.23 31.24
C GLU A 479 6.39 -35.70 31.63
N GLN A 480 6.12 -35.96 32.91
CA GLN A 480 5.84 -37.32 33.40
C GLN A 480 4.58 -37.91 32.74
N GLN A 481 3.47 -37.17 32.68
CA GLN A 481 2.22 -37.69 32.11
C GLN A 481 2.29 -37.90 30.60
N LEU A 482 3.01 -37.04 29.86
CA LEU A 482 3.21 -37.10 28.40
C LEU A 482 4.07 -38.31 27.99
N ALA A 483 5.11 -38.63 28.76
CA ALA A 483 5.99 -39.77 28.48
C ALA A 483 5.22 -41.10 28.40
N PHE A 484 4.22 -41.29 29.27
CA PHE A 484 3.33 -42.45 29.29
C PHE A 484 2.14 -42.38 28.33
N MET A 485 2.11 -41.43 27.39
CA MET A 485 1.08 -41.39 26.35
C MET A 485 1.52 -42.14 25.09
N ASP A 486 0.58 -42.87 24.50
CA ASP A 486 0.74 -43.47 23.17
C ASP A 486 0.44 -42.39 22.12
N LEU A 487 1.50 -41.71 21.68
CA LEU A 487 1.48 -40.60 20.72
C LEU A 487 2.75 -40.68 19.86
N PRO A 488 2.71 -40.27 18.58
CA PRO A 488 3.89 -40.12 17.74
C PRO A 488 4.95 -39.21 18.38
N GLU A 489 6.23 -39.55 18.18
CA GLU A 489 7.33 -38.87 18.89
C GLU A 489 7.52 -37.42 18.43
N ASP A 490 7.27 -37.12 17.15
CA ASP A 490 7.23 -35.75 16.61
C ASP A 490 6.12 -34.91 17.27
N ARG A 491 4.98 -35.54 17.60
CA ARG A 491 3.88 -34.92 18.32
C ARG A 491 4.20 -34.71 19.80
N LYS A 492 4.81 -35.69 20.48
CA LYS A 492 5.29 -35.52 21.87
C LYS A 492 6.25 -34.34 21.97
N ASN A 493 7.26 -34.32 21.09
CA ASN A 493 8.22 -33.23 20.99
C ASN A 493 7.53 -31.88 20.73
N LYS A 494 6.60 -31.78 19.76
CA LYS A 494 5.83 -30.55 19.53
C LYS A 494 5.12 -30.03 20.80
N TYR A 495 4.35 -30.87 21.49
CA TYR A 495 3.60 -30.42 22.66
C TYR A 495 4.50 -30.15 23.88
N LEU A 496 5.62 -30.85 24.01
CA LEU A 496 6.65 -30.54 24.99
C LEU A 496 7.30 -29.17 24.73
N CYS A 497 7.68 -28.87 23.50
CA CYS A 497 8.22 -27.56 23.13
C CYS A 497 7.22 -26.43 23.41
N ILE A 498 5.93 -26.60 23.08
CA ILE A 498 4.88 -25.63 23.40
C ILE A 498 4.81 -25.39 24.93
N LYS A 499 4.76 -26.45 25.74
CA LYS A 499 4.67 -26.32 27.20
C LYS A 499 5.94 -25.72 27.83
N LEU A 500 7.11 -26.01 27.27
CA LEU A 500 8.38 -25.40 27.67
C LEU A 500 8.39 -23.90 27.36
N ILE A 501 7.92 -23.50 26.18
CA ILE A 501 7.78 -22.08 25.76
C ILE A 501 6.80 -21.34 26.68
N GLU A 502 5.62 -21.91 26.96
CA GLU A 502 4.64 -21.37 27.92
C GLU A 502 5.24 -21.15 29.32
N CYS A 503 6.15 -22.03 29.74
CA CYS A 503 6.84 -21.95 31.03
C CYS A 503 8.15 -21.14 30.98
N GLY A 504 8.46 -20.47 29.88
CA GLY A 504 9.68 -19.67 29.69
C GLY A 504 11.00 -20.48 29.62
N GLN A 505 10.94 -21.80 29.47
CA GLN A 505 12.10 -22.70 29.43
C GLN A 505 12.63 -22.90 28.00
N PHE A 506 12.88 -21.79 27.30
CA PHE A 506 13.27 -21.76 25.89
C PHE A 506 14.53 -22.61 25.60
N ASP A 507 15.53 -22.58 26.48
CA ASP A 507 16.79 -23.33 26.32
C ASP A 507 16.58 -24.86 26.24
N ARG A 508 15.51 -25.38 26.87
CA ARG A 508 15.13 -26.80 26.78
C ARG A 508 14.32 -27.11 25.53
N ALA A 509 13.58 -26.14 25.00
CA ALA A 509 12.78 -26.31 23.79
C ALA A 509 13.65 -26.31 22.51
N ILE A 510 14.69 -25.48 22.47
CA ILE A 510 15.62 -25.32 21.34
C ILE A 510 16.16 -26.66 20.80
N PRO A 511 16.85 -27.52 21.57
CA PRO A 511 17.47 -28.73 21.03
C PRO A 511 16.45 -29.76 20.53
N ILE A 512 15.23 -29.77 21.10
CA ILE A 512 14.13 -30.62 20.64
C ILE A 512 13.63 -30.14 19.28
N LEU A 513 13.46 -28.82 19.11
CA LEU A 513 13.03 -28.20 17.85
C LEU A 513 14.10 -28.30 16.75
N GLU A 514 15.38 -28.09 17.08
CA GLU A 514 16.51 -28.35 16.18
C GLU A 514 16.47 -29.81 15.69
N GLY A 515 16.22 -30.77 16.58
CA GLY A 515 16.01 -32.18 16.23
C GLY A 515 14.83 -32.40 15.29
N MET A 516 13.65 -31.82 15.58
CA MET A 516 12.45 -31.97 14.75
C MET A 516 12.63 -31.52 13.29
N LEU A 517 13.46 -30.50 13.05
CA LEU A 517 13.74 -30.01 11.70
C LEU A 517 14.53 -31.02 10.85
N THR A 518 15.44 -31.79 11.46
CA THR A 518 16.29 -32.78 10.75
C THR A 518 15.54 -34.03 10.28
N VAL A 519 14.29 -34.25 10.73
CA VAL A 519 13.54 -35.50 10.51
C VAL A 519 12.38 -35.34 9.51
N SER A 520 11.99 -34.11 9.17
CA SER A 520 10.59 -33.84 8.75
C SER A 520 10.38 -32.85 7.59
N HIS A 521 11.38 -32.67 6.72
CA HIS A 521 11.40 -31.63 5.66
C HIS A 521 10.14 -31.50 4.78
N GLU A 522 9.40 -32.60 4.52
CA GLU A 522 8.18 -32.58 3.68
C GLU A 522 6.87 -32.27 4.45
N ARG A 523 6.90 -31.97 5.76
CA ARG A 523 5.69 -32.03 6.61
C ARG A 523 5.35 -30.70 7.31
N PRO A 524 4.06 -30.47 7.66
CA PRO A 524 3.66 -29.33 8.50
C PRO A 524 4.40 -29.24 9.85
N VAL A 525 4.91 -30.36 10.38
CA VAL A 525 5.77 -30.40 11.57
C VAL A 525 7.01 -29.53 11.41
N TYR A 526 7.62 -29.49 10.22
CA TYR A 526 8.79 -28.67 9.93
C TYR A 526 8.43 -27.18 9.98
N TYR A 527 7.33 -26.75 9.35
CA TYR A 527 6.87 -25.35 9.43
C TYR A 527 6.46 -24.92 10.86
N ASP A 528 5.82 -25.82 11.63
CA ASP A 528 5.57 -25.59 13.05
C ASP A 528 6.89 -25.45 13.83
N ALA A 529 7.85 -26.35 13.62
CA ALA A 529 9.15 -26.33 14.31
C ALA A 529 9.96 -25.08 13.97
N LEU A 530 9.98 -24.64 12.71
CA LEU A 530 10.60 -23.38 12.28
C LEU A 530 10.02 -22.19 13.05
N ARG A 531 8.68 -22.08 13.10
CA ARG A 531 7.97 -20.99 13.79
C ARG A 531 8.25 -20.98 15.29
N TYR A 532 8.21 -22.14 15.94
CA TYR A 532 8.50 -22.24 17.38
C TYR A 532 9.98 -21.99 17.70
N LEU A 533 10.91 -22.46 16.86
CA LEU A 533 12.34 -22.29 17.08
C LEU A 533 12.80 -20.85 16.87
N SER A 534 12.30 -20.19 15.82
CA SER A 534 12.52 -18.76 15.59
C SER A 534 12.08 -17.92 16.79
N HIS A 535 10.94 -18.26 17.40
CA HIS A 535 10.49 -17.59 18.63
C HIS A 535 11.36 -17.89 19.86
N CYS A 536 11.79 -19.15 20.06
CA CYS A 536 12.69 -19.50 21.16
C CYS A 536 13.98 -18.68 21.08
N TYR A 537 14.58 -18.58 19.90
CA TYR A 537 15.79 -17.78 19.67
C TYR A 537 15.57 -16.28 19.91
N ILE A 538 14.43 -15.74 19.47
CA ILE A 538 14.02 -14.35 19.77
C ILE A 538 13.91 -14.11 21.28
N LYS A 539 13.33 -15.06 22.04
CA LYS A 539 13.13 -14.91 23.49
C LYS A 539 14.39 -15.17 24.33
N VAL A 540 15.32 -16.00 23.86
CA VAL A 540 16.65 -16.19 24.49
C VAL A 540 17.56 -14.98 24.23
N GLY A 541 17.40 -14.28 23.10
CA GLY A 541 18.17 -13.09 22.71
C GLY A 541 19.60 -13.42 22.25
N ASN A 542 20.32 -14.22 23.02
CA ASN A 542 21.67 -14.73 22.74
C ASN A 542 21.72 -15.78 21.60
N SER A 543 20.72 -15.83 20.72
CA SER A 543 20.65 -16.78 19.59
C SER A 543 19.93 -16.18 18.36
N ILE A 544 19.86 -14.85 18.27
CA ILE A 544 19.20 -14.16 17.14
C ILE A 544 19.95 -14.41 15.81
N ASP A 545 21.27 -14.70 15.85
CA ASP A 545 22.03 -15.25 14.72
C ASP A 545 21.42 -16.55 14.17
N LYS A 546 21.09 -17.50 15.06
CA LYS A 546 20.44 -18.76 14.69
C LYS A 546 19.04 -18.50 14.13
N CYS A 547 18.28 -17.56 14.71
CA CYS A 547 16.97 -17.17 14.19
C CYS A 547 17.06 -16.62 12.76
N LEU A 548 17.99 -15.70 12.55
CA LEU A 548 18.23 -15.05 11.26
C LEU A 548 18.61 -16.06 10.17
N ASN A 549 19.56 -16.95 10.45
CA ASN A 549 19.97 -17.99 9.51
C ASN A 549 18.84 -19.00 9.25
N LEU A 550 18.05 -19.34 10.27
CA LEU A 550 16.90 -20.25 10.15
C LEU A 550 15.78 -19.67 9.28
N VAL A 551 15.42 -18.41 9.50
CA VAL A 551 14.35 -17.71 8.77
C VAL A 551 14.72 -17.55 7.29
N VAL A 552 15.98 -17.19 7.01
CA VAL A 552 16.48 -17.07 5.64
C VAL A 552 16.57 -18.42 4.95
N GLY A 553 17.18 -19.44 5.58
CA GLY A 553 17.29 -20.78 4.99
C GLY A 553 15.94 -21.40 4.63
N ALA A 554 14.94 -21.23 5.50
CA ALA A 554 13.57 -21.67 5.23
C ALA A 554 12.93 -20.93 4.04
N TYR A 555 13.12 -19.61 3.94
CA TYR A 555 12.61 -18.80 2.82
C TYR A 555 13.27 -19.15 1.49
N LEU A 556 14.58 -19.46 1.49
CA LEU A 556 15.31 -19.87 0.29
C LEU A 556 14.82 -21.23 -0.24
N GLN A 557 14.44 -22.16 0.66
CA GLN A 557 13.87 -23.45 0.30
C GLN A 557 12.41 -23.34 -0.21
N ASN A 558 11.63 -22.41 0.34
CA ASN A 558 10.25 -22.15 -0.07
C ASN A 558 9.84 -20.72 0.28
N ALA A 559 9.66 -19.85 -0.73
CA ALA A 559 9.33 -18.45 -0.50
C ALA A 559 7.99 -18.24 0.25
N SER A 560 7.00 -19.12 0.07
CA SER A 560 5.65 -19.00 0.68
C SER A 560 5.64 -19.11 2.20
N VAL A 561 6.73 -19.57 2.84
CA VAL A 561 6.81 -19.63 4.31
C VAL A 561 6.84 -18.26 4.98
N TYR A 562 7.11 -17.17 4.22
CA TYR A 562 7.29 -15.82 4.77
C TYR A 562 6.12 -15.36 5.66
N MET A 563 4.89 -15.78 5.34
CA MET A 563 3.69 -15.45 6.12
C MET A 563 3.73 -16.03 7.55
N SER A 564 4.42 -17.16 7.75
CA SER A 564 4.46 -17.91 9.01
C SER A 564 5.76 -17.72 9.81
N LEU A 565 6.70 -16.89 9.34
CA LEU A 565 8.00 -16.60 9.98
C LEU A 565 8.09 -15.17 10.55
N PRO A 566 8.86 -14.93 11.63
CA PRO A 566 8.82 -13.66 12.38
C PRO A 566 9.67 -12.56 11.72
N ILE A 567 9.54 -12.37 10.40
CA ILE A 567 10.42 -11.52 9.60
C ILE A 567 10.41 -10.07 10.10
N SER A 568 9.24 -9.48 10.39
CA SER A 568 9.13 -8.11 10.94
C SER A 568 9.61 -8.03 12.40
N GLU A 569 9.22 -8.99 13.26
CA GLU A 569 9.60 -9.02 14.68
C GLU A 569 11.12 -9.17 14.85
N LEU A 570 11.74 -10.00 14.01
CA LEU A 570 13.19 -10.22 13.94
C LEU A 570 13.93 -8.97 13.43
N ALA A 571 13.38 -8.26 12.46
CA ALA A 571 13.94 -7.00 11.96
C ALA A 571 13.94 -5.92 13.05
N GLU A 572 12.79 -5.67 13.67
CA GLU A 572 12.62 -4.75 14.81
C GLU A 572 13.52 -5.11 16.01
N LEU A 573 14.03 -6.35 16.09
CA LEU A 573 15.01 -6.78 17.08
C LEU A 573 16.45 -6.51 16.63
N ILE A 574 16.86 -6.91 15.43
CA ILE A 574 18.24 -6.76 14.95
C ILE A 574 18.64 -5.27 14.79
N GLU A 575 17.68 -4.37 14.55
CA GLU A 575 17.92 -2.92 14.53
C GLU A 575 18.34 -2.35 15.90
N LYS A 576 18.10 -3.05 17.01
CA LYS A 576 18.42 -2.57 18.37
C LYS A 576 19.93 -2.62 18.66
N PRO A 577 20.50 -1.64 19.41
CA PRO A 577 21.95 -1.56 19.65
C PRO A 577 22.58 -2.83 20.23
N ASP A 578 21.85 -3.55 21.09
CA ASP A 578 22.33 -4.74 21.80
C ASP A 578 22.58 -5.95 20.87
N PHE A 579 22.05 -5.92 19.64
CA PHE A 579 22.07 -7.04 18.69
C PHE A 579 22.88 -6.78 17.41
N GLN A 580 23.70 -5.72 17.39
CA GLN A 580 24.53 -5.35 16.24
C GLN A 580 25.60 -6.41 15.87
N ASN A 581 25.92 -7.38 16.74
CA ASN A 581 26.91 -8.42 16.44
C ASN A 581 26.51 -9.38 15.30
N PHE A 582 25.22 -9.44 14.92
CA PHE A 582 24.72 -10.37 13.89
C PHE A 582 24.82 -9.83 12.45
N ARG A 583 25.26 -8.57 12.33
CA ARG A 583 25.47 -7.83 11.08
C ARG A 583 26.39 -8.55 10.09
N GLY A 584 27.36 -9.32 10.59
CA GLY A 584 28.29 -10.13 9.80
C GLY A 584 27.75 -11.46 9.25
N SER A 585 26.43 -11.72 9.28
CA SER A 585 25.84 -12.89 8.61
C SER A 585 25.33 -12.52 7.22
N VAL A 586 25.58 -13.37 6.21
CA VAL A 586 25.00 -13.24 4.86
C VAL A 586 23.47 -13.23 4.88
N SER A 587 22.87 -13.81 5.91
CA SER A 587 21.42 -13.81 6.13
C SER A 587 20.85 -12.43 6.49
N TRP A 588 21.64 -11.51 7.04
CA TRP A 588 21.19 -10.16 7.39
C TRP A 588 20.76 -9.32 6.17
N PRO A 589 21.58 -9.18 5.11
CA PRO A 589 21.16 -8.54 3.86
C PRO A 589 19.99 -9.29 3.18
N ILE A 590 19.94 -10.62 3.27
CA ILE A 590 18.84 -11.41 2.69
C ILE A 590 17.51 -11.14 3.41
N LEU A 591 17.49 -11.06 4.75
CA LEU A 591 16.27 -10.72 5.50
C LEU A 591 15.72 -9.35 5.09
N ASN A 592 16.59 -8.37 4.84
CA ASN A 592 16.20 -7.03 4.40
C ASN A 592 15.63 -7.00 2.97
N GLU A 593 16.10 -7.87 2.08
CA GLU A 593 15.50 -8.06 0.75
C GLU A 593 14.15 -8.81 0.81
N ILE A 594 13.98 -9.75 1.75
CA ILE A 594 12.69 -10.41 2.00
C ILE A 594 11.66 -9.40 2.53
N LEU A 595 12.05 -8.55 3.49
CA LEU A 595 11.23 -7.45 4.01
C LEU A 595 10.72 -6.56 2.87
N TYR A 596 11.63 -6.03 2.05
CA TYR A 596 11.32 -5.10 0.97
C TYR A 596 10.33 -5.67 -0.08
N ARG A 597 10.38 -6.97 -0.36
CA ARG A 597 9.49 -7.61 -1.34
C ARG A 597 8.06 -7.85 -0.84
N HIS A 598 7.91 -8.13 0.45
CA HIS A 598 6.68 -8.72 0.99
C HIS A 598 5.93 -7.82 1.99
N PHE A 599 6.53 -6.73 2.43
CA PHE A 599 5.98 -5.86 3.48
C PHE A 599 5.96 -4.39 3.02
N GLU A 600 4.82 -3.73 3.24
CA GLU A 600 4.64 -2.32 2.87
C GLU A 600 5.44 -1.39 3.80
N ASN A 601 6.01 -0.31 3.24
CA ASN A 601 6.73 0.77 3.95
C ASN A 601 8.16 0.46 4.48
N VAL A 602 8.82 -0.58 3.97
CA VAL A 602 10.24 -0.86 4.28
C VAL A 602 11.17 0.14 3.55
N SER A 603 12.13 0.76 4.25
CA SER A 603 13.09 1.69 3.62
C SER A 603 14.15 0.95 2.79
N GLU A 604 14.63 1.62 1.75
CA GLU A 604 15.67 1.08 0.87
C GLU A 604 17.06 1.19 1.50
N ASP A 605 17.27 2.16 2.41
CA ASP A 605 18.51 2.34 3.15
C ASP A 605 18.85 1.10 4.01
N ALA A 606 17.84 0.42 4.55
CA ALA A 606 18.02 -0.76 5.41
C ALA A 606 18.71 -1.92 4.66
N ARG A 607 18.40 -2.11 3.37
CA ARG A 607 19.08 -3.11 2.51
C ARG A 607 20.54 -2.77 2.27
N THR A 608 20.85 -1.48 2.10
CA THR A 608 22.23 -0.98 1.99
C THR A 608 23.03 -1.28 3.24
N TYR A 609 22.57 -0.80 4.40
CA TYR A 609 23.30 -0.98 5.65
C TYR A 609 23.53 -2.46 5.95
N ALA A 610 22.54 -3.32 5.69
CA ALA A 610 22.68 -4.77 5.88
C ALA A 610 23.69 -5.45 4.93
N TYR A 611 23.93 -4.90 3.74
CA TYR A 611 24.97 -5.35 2.81
C TYR A 611 26.37 -4.86 3.22
N GLU A 612 26.48 -3.61 3.68
CA GLU A 612 27.73 -3.05 4.23
C GLU A 612 28.17 -3.83 5.47
N ASP A 613 27.25 -3.96 6.43
CA ASP A 613 27.33 -4.75 7.65
C ASP A 613 27.93 -6.16 7.43
N PHE A 614 27.46 -6.85 6.37
CA PHE A 614 27.95 -8.17 6.03
C PHE A 614 29.35 -8.14 5.41
N LEU A 615 29.59 -7.27 4.41
CA LEU A 615 30.89 -7.24 3.73
C LEU A 615 32.04 -6.80 4.64
N GLU A 616 31.83 -5.85 5.55
CA GLU A 616 32.86 -5.42 6.49
C GLU A 616 33.27 -6.52 7.50
N SER A 617 32.42 -7.52 7.71
CA SER A 617 32.74 -8.68 8.57
C SER A 617 33.65 -9.74 7.91
N VAL A 618 33.82 -9.66 6.59
CA VAL A 618 34.59 -10.59 5.77
C VAL A 618 35.85 -9.87 5.26
N PRO A 619 37.02 -10.52 5.11
CA PRO A 619 38.25 -9.85 4.66
C PRO A 619 38.27 -9.49 3.15
N VAL A 620 37.13 -9.09 2.60
CA VAL A 620 36.94 -8.61 1.22
C VAL A 620 36.61 -7.12 1.22
N ARG A 621 36.69 -6.47 0.06
CA ARG A 621 36.22 -5.07 -0.13
C ARG A 621 35.16 -4.96 -1.23
N ARG A 622 34.72 -6.11 -1.75
CA ARG A 622 34.06 -6.30 -3.05
C ARG A 622 33.38 -7.67 -3.09
N PRO A 623 32.08 -7.78 -3.47
CA PRO A 623 31.39 -9.06 -3.56
C PRO A 623 32.05 -10.11 -4.48
N HIS A 624 32.70 -9.73 -5.57
CA HIS A 624 33.39 -10.69 -6.44
C HIS A 624 34.52 -11.43 -5.72
N GLN A 625 35.15 -10.80 -4.71
CA GLN A 625 36.19 -11.43 -3.90
C GLN A 625 35.64 -12.49 -2.94
N LEU A 626 34.32 -12.64 -2.83
CA LEU A 626 33.72 -13.81 -2.19
C LEU A 626 33.98 -15.10 -3.02
N SER A 627 34.52 -15.00 -4.25
CA SER A 627 35.14 -16.11 -4.99
C SER A 627 36.15 -16.88 -4.15
N ASP A 628 36.97 -16.17 -3.38
CA ASP A 628 38.05 -16.74 -2.55
C ASP A 628 37.51 -17.37 -1.25
N PHE A 629 36.20 -17.26 -1.02
CA PHE A 629 35.51 -17.68 0.20
C PHE A 629 34.20 -18.44 -0.06
N VAL A 630 33.95 -18.95 -1.28
CA VAL A 630 32.69 -19.65 -1.63
C VAL A 630 32.43 -20.82 -0.66
N ASP A 631 33.45 -21.64 -0.38
CA ASP A 631 33.38 -22.78 0.56
C ASP A 631 33.14 -22.39 2.04
N ARG A 632 33.11 -21.08 2.36
CA ARG A 632 32.86 -20.56 3.71
C ARG A 632 31.39 -20.26 3.98
N PHE A 633 30.55 -20.23 2.95
CA PHE A 633 29.13 -19.84 3.06
C PHE A 633 28.21 -20.96 2.57
N ASP A 634 26.94 -20.90 2.96
CA ASP A 634 25.91 -21.69 2.29
C ASP A 634 25.76 -21.22 0.83
N ARG A 635 25.67 -22.17 -0.11
CA ARG A 635 25.67 -21.86 -1.54
C ARG A 635 24.42 -21.12 -1.97
N ASP A 636 23.24 -21.53 -1.49
CA ASP A 636 21.97 -20.96 -1.91
C ASP A 636 21.80 -19.56 -1.32
N ALA A 637 22.25 -19.36 -0.08
CA ALA A 637 22.34 -18.04 0.55
C ALA A 637 23.36 -17.13 -0.17
N LEU A 638 24.54 -17.63 -0.54
CA LEU A 638 25.55 -16.85 -1.26
C LEU A 638 25.08 -16.48 -2.67
N VAL A 639 24.45 -17.41 -3.40
CA VAL A 639 23.85 -17.17 -4.72
C VAL A 639 22.70 -16.17 -4.61
N PHE A 640 21.81 -16.27 -3.62
CA PHE A 640 20.76 -15.28 -3.42
C PHE A 640 21.34 -13.91 -3.04
N PHE A 641 22.33 -13.85 -2.14
CA PHE A 641 23.00 -12.60 -1.78
C PHE A 641 23.65 -11.94 -3.00
N LEU A 642 24.46 -12.67 -3.76
CA LEU A 642 25.12 -12.16 -4.96
C LEU A 642 24.11 -11.80 -6.07
N HIS A 643 23.08 -12.61 -6.33
CA HIS A 643 22.15 -12.34 -7.42
C HIS A 643 21.09 -11.27 -7.09
N LYS A 644 20.62 -11.22 -5.83
CA LYS A 644 19.44 -10.43 -5.42
C LYS A 644 19.72 -9.30 -4.42
N VAL A 645 20.89 -9.25 -3.77
CA VAL A 645 21.20 -8.20 -2.77
C VAL A 645 22.48 -7.42 -3.11
N CYS A 646 23.48 -8.04 -3.74
CA CYS A 646 24.46 -7.29 -4.51
C CYS A 646 23.73 -6.70 -5.71
N VAL A 647 23.38 -5.41 -5.59
CA VAL A 647 22.74 -4.60 -6.62
C VAL A 647 23.29 -3.13 -6.60
N PRO A 648 23.70 -2.37 -7.66
CA PRO A 648 23.88 -0.89 -7.75
C PRO A 648 22.85 0.12 -7.24
N GLN A 649 22.48 -0.10 -6.00
CA GLN A 649 21.23 0.30 -5.37
C GLN A 649 21.29 -0.02 -3.87
N VAL A 650 22.05 -1.07 -3.57
CA VAL A 650 22.58 -1.55 -2.30
C VAL A 650 24.12 -1.45 -2.35
N MET A 651 24.76 -2.03 -3.39
CA MET A 651 26.19 -1.89 -3.71
C MET A 651 26.61 -0.43 -3.95
N ASP A 652 25.83 0.38 -4.70
CA ASP A 652 26.31 1.71 -5.10
C ASP A 652 26.30 2.69 -3.95
N MET A 653 25.31 2.54 -3.07
CA MET A 653 25.20 3.21 -1.78
C MET A 653 26.39 2.94 -0.86
N ALA A 654 27.12 1.83 -1.06
CA ALA A 654 28.19 1.42 -0.17
C ALA A 654 29.49 2.24 -0.31
N PRO A 655 30.18 2.58 0.79
CA PRO A 655 31.35 3.48 0.78
C PRO A 655 32.59 2.90 0.07
N GLY A 656 32.60 1.60 -0.22
CA GLY A 656 33.76 0.94 -0.84
C GLY A 656 34.05 1.37 -2.28
N PHE A 657 33.06 1.89 -3.00
CA PHE A 657 33.21 2.25 -4.41
C PHE A 657 33.49 3.74 -4.54
N LYS A 658 34.63 4.08 -5.15
CA LYS A 658 35.08 5.47 -5.31
C LYS A 658 34.00 6.36 -5.92
N ASP A 659 33.22 5.75 -6.80
CA ASP A 659 32.16 6.35 -7.57
C ASP A 659 31.44 5.23 -8.39
N ALA A 660 30.17 5.40 -8.78
CA ALA A 660 29.25 4.36 -9.32
C ALA A 660 29.72 3.37 -10.42
N LYS A 661 30.36 3.77 -11.55
CA LYS A 661 30.99 2.85 -12.52
C LYS A 661 31.93 1.86 -11.80
N ALA A 662 32.54 2.12 -10.63
CA ALA A 662 33.32 1.10 -9.90
C ALA A 662 32.45 0.01 -9.24
N VAL A 663 31.25 0.39 -8.78
CA VAL A 663 30.13 -0.46 -8.31
C VAL A 663 29.57 -1.29 -9.44
N PHE A 664 29.61 -0.65 -10.60
CA PHE A 664 29.66 -1.36 -11.81
C PHE A 664 30.90 -2.27 -11.85
N GLU A 665 32.13 -1.89 -12.24
CA GLU A 665 33.26 -2.75 -12.69
C GLU A 665 33.39 -4.09 -11.97
N GLU A 666 33.01 -4.11 -10.70
CA GLU A 666 32.52 -5.23 -9.91
C GLU A 666 31.52 -6.25 -10.53
N ARG A 667 30.27 -5.93 -10.90
CA ARG A 667 29.27 -6.92 -11.37
C ARG A 667 29.57 -7.59 -12.72
N ILE A 668 30.63 -7.26 -13.47
CA ILE A 668 31.12 -8.21 -14.51
C ILE A 668 31.49 -9.48 -13.75
N LYS A 669 32.29 -9.26 -12.71
CA LYS A 669 32.97 -10.25 -11.90
C LYS A 669 31.97 -10.97 -10.99
N VAL A 670 30.92 -10.29 -10.52
CA VAL A 670 29.78 -10.94 -9.84
C VAL A 670 28.89 -11.73 -10.82
N CYS A 671 28.59 -11.26 -12.05
CA CYS A 671 27.88 -12.06 -13.05
C CYS A 671 28.72 -13.29 -13.48
N GLN A 672 30.03 -13.11 -13.63
CA GLN A 672 30.98 -14.16 -13.97
C GLN A 672 31.03 -15.20 -12.84
N LEU A 673 31.21 -14.77 -11.59
CA LEU A 673 31.17 -15.65 -10.42
C LEU A 673 29.82 -16.38 -10.32
N LEU A 674 28.69 -15.71 -10.51
CA LEU A 674 27.36 -16.34 -10.54
C LEU A 674 27.23 -17.37 -11.69
N GLY A 675 27.77 -17.09 -12.87
CA GLY A 675 27.85 -18.04 -13.98
C GLY A 675 28.68 -19.30 -13.68
N GLU A 676 29.65 -19.19 -12.78
CA GLU A 676 30.47 -20.30 -12.30
C GLU A 676 29.78 -21.07 -11.14
N ILE A 677 29.21 -20.37 -10.15
CA ILE A 677 28.64 -21.00 -8.94
C ILE A 677 27.15 -21.36 -9.03
N ASP A 678 26.40 -20.85 -10.01
CA ASP A 678 25.00 -21.21 -10.29
C ASP A 678 24.77 -21.43 -11.80
N SER A 679 25.49 -22.42 -12.33
CA SER A 679 25.43 -22.85 -13.73
C SER A 679 24.01 -23.07 -14.32
N PRO A 680 23.00 -23.62 -13.59
CA PRO A 680 21.62 -23.70 -14.08
C PRO A 680 21.01 -22.35 -14.51
N ASN A 681 21.37 -21.25 -13.85
CA ASN A 681 20.89 -19.90 -14.15
C ASN A 681 21.86 -19.09 -15.02
N ALA A 682 22.93 -19.70 -15.54
CA ALA A 682 23.99 -19.01 -16.29
C ALA A 682 23.51 -18.22 -17.52
N SER A 683 22.37 -18.56 -18.14
CA SER A 683 21.79 -17.76 -19.24
C SER A 683 21.27 -16.40 -18.77
N ILE A 684 20.73 -16.32 -17.54
CA ILE A 684 20.33 -15.06 -16.89
C ILE A 684 21.58 -14.23 -16.64
N TYR A 685 22.61 -14.85 -16.05
CA TYR A 685 23.87 -14.16 -15.80
C TYR A 685 24.64 -13.83 -17.07
N ILE A 686 24.45 -14.51 -18.20
CA ILE A 686 25.06 -14.11 -19.48
C ILE A 686 24.29 -12.96 -20.12
N THR A 687 22.96 -12.95 -20.03
CA THR A 687 22.16 -11.81 -20.50
C THR A 687 22.40 -10.56 -19.66
N GLU A 688 22.65 -10.72 -18.35
CA GLU A 688 23.11 -9.62 -17.49
C GLU A 688 24.62 -9.39 -17.56
N LEU A 689 25.51 -10.38 -17.78
CA LEU A 689 26.95 -10.13 -17.98
C LEU A 689 27.11 -9.33 -19.25
N LYS A 690 26.33 -9.60 -20.29
CA LYS A 690 26.44 -8.94 -21.58
C LYS A 690 25.77 -7.56 -21.52
N ASP A 691 26.18 -6.59 -20.68
CA ASP A 691 25.41 -5.36 -20.27
C ASP A 691 26.26 -3.96 -20.24
N ILE A 692 27.53 -3.93 -20.72
CA ILE A 692 28.50 -2.80 -20.99
C ILE A 692 28.60 -2.31 -22.44
N THR A 693 29.36 -2.95 -23.37
CA THR A 693 30.10 -2.27 -24.49
C THR A 693 29.28 -1.26 -25.24
N GLU A 694 27.99 -1.55 -25.43
CA GLU A 694 26.95 -0.54 -25.43
C GLU A 694 27.42 0.89 -25.23
N ARG A 695 27.84 1.19 -24.02
CA ARG A 695 28.54 2.34 -23.46
C ARG A 695 29.57 3.09 -24.33
N ILE A 696 29.86 2.62 -25.54
CA ILE A 696 30.73 3.21 -26.57
C ILE A 696 29.94 3.92 -27.69
N THR A 697 28.65 3.63 -27.93
CA THR A 697 27.81 4.28 -28.97
C THR A 697 27.47 5.76 -28.70
N ILE A 698 27.96 6.26 -27.57
CA ILE A 698 27.82 7.61 -27.04
C ILE A 698 27.50 8.72 -28.05
N LYS A 699 28.47 9.03 -28.92
CA LYS A 699 28.62 10.38 -29.46
C LYS A 699 27.48 10.83 -30.38
N GLU A 700 26.70 9.90 -30.93
CA GLU A 700 25.68 10.23 -31.92
C GLU A 700 24.43 10.85 -31.29
N LEU A 701 24.06 10.39 -30.09
CA LEU A 701 22.79 10.81 -29.48
C LEU A 701 22.84 12.17 -28.78
N THR A 702 24.02 12.81 -28.65
CA THR A 702 24.16 14.18 -28.12
C THR A 702 23.24 15.14 -28.85
N ARG A 703 23.23 15.03 -30.18
CA ARG A 703 22.50 15.91 -31.08
C ARG A 703 20.97 15.76 -30.95
N HIS A 704 20.48 14.59 -30.53
CA HIS A 704 19.05 14.32 -30.35
C HIS A 704 18.50 14.94 -29.06
N VAL A 705 19.31 15.02 -28.00
CA VAL A 705 18.86 15.54 -26.69
C VAL A 705 18.63 17.05 -26.72
N GLU A 706 19.45 17.79 -27.45
CA GLU A 706 19.38 19.26 -27.51
C GLU A 706 18.08 19.77 -28.15
N GLN A 707 17.44 18.97 -29.03
CA GLN A 707 16.15 19.27 -29.66
C GLN A 707 14.94 18.67 -28.90
N SER A 708 15.15 17.94 -27.80
CA SER A 708 14.11 17.14 -27.12
C SER A 708 13.75 17.64 -25.71
N LYS A 709 13.77 18.97 -25.50
CA LYS A 709 13.71 19.57 -24.15
C LYS A 709 12.31 19.59 -23.51
N ILE A 710 11.23 19.53 -24.30
CA ILE A 710 9.87 19.32 -23.79
C ILE A 710 9.48 17.85 -23.88
N TYR A 711 9.17 17.25 -22.73
CA TYR A 711 8.85 15.83 -22.58
C TYR A 711 7.95 15.62 -21.34
N VAL A 712 7.24 14.48 -21.30
CA VAL A 712 6.47 13.95 -20.18
C VAL A 712 6.56 12.42 -20.29
N ASP A 713 6.87 11.71 -19.20
CA ASP A 713 7.04 10.26 -19.28
C ASP A 713 5.69 9.53 -19.20
N VAL A 714 5.07 9.36 -20.36
CA VAL A 714 3.80 8.63 -20.50
C VAL A 714 3.93 7.16 -20.06
N SER A 715 5.06 6.48 -20.27
CA SER A 715 5.27 5.10 -19.77
C SER A 715 5.43 5.08 -18.24
N GLY A 716 6.02 6.15 -17.72
CA GLY A 716 6.03 6.60 -16.34
C GLY A 716 4.65 6.60 -15.71
N ILE A 717 3.76 7.40 -16.27
CA ILE A 717 2.38 7.52 -15.79
C ILE A 717 1.67 6.15 -15.89
N ARG A 718 1.78 5.42 -17.01
CA ARG A 718 1.07 4.12 -17.19
C ARG A 718 1.37 3.08 -16.10
N LEU A 719 2.63 2.74 -15.82
CA LEU A 719 2.89 1.73 -14.77
C LEU A 719 2.58 2.25 -13.36
N LYS A 720 2.51 3.58 -13.12
CA LYS A 720 2.06 4.12 -11.82
C LYS A 720 0.54 3.99 -11.64
N LEU A 721 -0.23 4.14 -12.71
CA LEU A 721 -1.68 3.93 -12.71
C LEU A 721 -2.03 2.43 -12.52
N GLY A 722 -1.26 1.56 -13.17
CA GLY A 722 -1.23 0.11 -12.91
C GLY A 722 -2.56 -0.63 -13.11
N ARG A 723 -2.62 -1.88 -12.62
CA ARG A 723 -3.86 -2.70 -12.64
C ARG A 723 -5.03 -2.02 -11.92
N SER A 724 -4.75 -1.19 -10.92
CA SER A 724 -5.76 -0.42 -10.17
C SER A 724 -6.61 0.48 -11.09
N LEU A 725 -5.98 1.23 -12.01
CA LEU A 725 -6.72 2.02 -12.99
C LEU A 725 -7.34 1.14 -14.09
N GLU A 726 -6.69 0.04 -14.48
CA GLU A 726 -7.25 -0.91 -15.46
C GLU A 726 -8.57 -1.56 -14.97
N GLU A 727 -8.63 -2.02 -13.72
CA GLU A 727 -9.85 -2.49 -13.04
C GLU A 727 -10.92 -1.39 -13.01
N THR A 728 -10.50 -0.15 -12.70
CA THR A 728 -11.39 1.03 -12.65
C THR A 728 -11.93 1.41 -14.04
N TYR A 729 -11.14 1.25 -15.10
CA TYR A 729 -11.55 1.52 -16.48
C TYR A 729 -12.51 0.46 -17.03
N LYS A 730 -12.23 -0.82 -16.75
CA LYS A 730 -13.16 -1.92 -17.07
C LYS A 730 -14.52 -1.68 -16.41
N ARG A 731 -14.53 -1.20 -15.15
CA ARG A 731 -15.75 -0.79 -14.44
C ARG A 731 -16.43 0.43 -15.09
N TYR A 732 -15.68 1.43 -15.57
CA TYR A 732 -16.24 2.54 -16.35
C TYR A 732 -16.96 2.07 -17.63
N ILE A 733 -16.33 1.20 -18.44
CA ILE A 733 -16.95 0.67 -19.66
C ILE A 733 -18.18 -0.19 -19.34
N HIS A 734 -18.12 -1.02 -18.29
CA HIS A 734 -19.26 -1.81 -17.85
C HIS A 734 -20.47 -0.96 -17.47
N LEU A 735 -20.26 0.09 -16.69
CA LEU A 735 -21.31 1.05 -16.29
C LEU A 735 -21.83 1.88 -17.47
N LYS A 736 -20.97 2.24 -18.42
CA LYS A 736 -21.35 2.96 -19.64
C LYS A 736 -22.28 2.14 -20.54
N THR A 737 -21.93 0.87 -20.73
CA THR A 737 -22.72 -0.12 -21.51
C THR A 737 -24.01 -0.49 -20.76
N ASN A 738 -23.99 -0.48 -19.43
CA ASN A 738 -25.13 -0.83 -18.57
C ASN A 738 -25.54 0.32 -17.61
N PRO A 739 -26.10 1.46 -18.09
CA PRO A 739 -26.38 2.64 -17.25
C PRO A 739 -27.35 2.42 -16.09
N LYS A 740 -28.06 1.29 -16.03
CA LYS A 740 -28.89 0.89 -14.88
C LYS A 740 -28.07 0.50 -13.65
N LEU A 741 -26.81 0.10 -13.86
CA LEU A 741 -25.91 -0.39 -12.82
C LEU A 741 -25.11 0.72 -12.12
N GLU A 742 -25.25 1.96 -12.59
CA GLU A 742 -24.59 3.10 -11.95
C GLU A 742 -25.13 3.35 -10.54
N MET A 743 -24.23 3.79 -9.65
CA MET A 743 -24.57 4.26 -8.32
C MET A 743 -25.71 5.30 -8.36
N PRO A 744 -26.75 5.15 -7.53
CA PRO A 744 -27.86 6.09 -7.47
C PRO A 744 -27.44 7.54 -7.25
N LEU A 745 -28.20 8.43 -7.89
CA LEU A 745 -28.05 9.89 -7.86
C LEU A 745 -27.88 10.48 -6.46
N ASP A 746 -28.70 10.03 -5.51
CA ASP A 746 -28.72 10.51 -4.12
C ASP A 746 -27.52 10.03 -3.28
N PHE A 747 -26.75 9.06 -3.78
CA PHE A 747 -25.48 8.61 -3.20
C PHE A 747 -24.35 9.47 -3.75
N LEU A 748 -24.32 9.68 -5.08
CA LEU A 748 -23.37 10.57 -5.75
C LEU A 748 -23.47 12.00 -5.21
N ASP A 749 -24.68 12.52 -4.97
CA ASP A 749 -24.90 13.83 -4.33
C ASP A 749 -24.31 13.91 -2.91
N GLN A 750 -24.20 12.79 -2.17
CA GLN A 750 -23.56 12.78 -0.85
C GLN A 750 -22.04 12.73 -0.91
N ILE A 751 -21.46 12.21 -2.00
CA ILE A 751 -20.01 12.30 -2.27
C ILE A 751 -19.68 13.72 -2.75
N LEU A 752 -20.45 14.25 -3.71
CA LEU A 752 -20.25 15.55 -4.35
C LEU A 752 -20.59 16.76 -3.45
N LYS A 753 -21.22 16.56 -2.28
CA LYS A 753 -21.39 17.61 -1.25
C LYS A 753 -20.07 18.05 -0.63
N ASN A 754 -19.11 17.13 -0.50
CA ASN A 754 -17.81 17.37 0.14
C ASN A 754 -16.73 17.86 -0.87
N TRP A 755 -17.13 18.27 -2.08
CA TRP A 755 -16.24 18.72 -3.16
C TRP A 755 -16.35 20.22 -3.42
N ASP A 756 -15.19 20.86 -3.63
CA ASP A 756 -15.04 22.29 -3.95
C ASP A 756 -15.89 22.75 -5.14
N GLN A 757 -16.25 24.03 -5.15
CA GLN A 757 -17.13 24.64 -6.16
C GLN A 757 -16.43 25.00 -7.48
N ASN A 758 -15.60 24.10 -8.00
CA ASN A 758 -14.93 24.25 -9.28
C ASN A 758 -15.83 23.86 -10.47
N VAL A 759 -15.45 24.29 -11.68
CA VAL A 759 -16.23 24.09 -12.92
C VAL A 759 -16.49 22.59 -13.20
N ALA A 760 -15.50 21.73 -12.95
CA ALA A 760 -15.65 20.28 -13.09
C ALA A 760 -16.74 19.71 -12.17
N THR A 761 -16.83 20.20 -10.93
CA THR A 761 -17.87 19.80 -9.96
C THR A 761 -19.27 20.18 -10.45
N ASN A 762 -19.41 21.28 -11.19
CA ASN A 762 -20.68 21.67 -11.80
C ASN A 762 -21.02 20.82 -13.03
N ILE A 763 -20.04 20.42 -13.84
CA ILE A 763 -20.22 19.43 -14.92
C ILE A 763 -20.69 18.08 -14.33
N LEU A 764 -20.08 17.61 -13.23
CA LEU A 764 -20.48 16.37 -12.55
C LEU A 764 -21.89 16.43 -11.95
N ARG A 765 -22.21 17.52 -11.23
CA ARG A 765 -23.56 17.73 -10.66
C ARG A 765 -24.65 17.85 -11.75
N ALA A 766 -24.31 18.32 -12.94
CA ALA A 766 -25.19 18.33 -14.11
C ALA A 766 -25.27 16.98 -14.82
N SER A 767 -24.17 16.20 -14.87
CA SER A 767 -24.07 14.94 -15.62
C SER A 767 -24.79 13.77 -14.94
N ARG A 768 -24.91 13.80 -13.60
CA ARG A 768 -25.80 12.92 -12.82
C ARG A 768 -25.50 11.42 -12.95
N ARG A 769 -24.23 11.03 -13.10
CA ARG A 769 -23.79 9.66 -13.40
C ARG A 769 -22.51 9.22 -12.70
N GLU A 770 -22.46 7.95 -12.27
CA GLU A 770 -21.27 7.32 -11.69
C GLU A 770 -20.18 7.13 -12.76
N SER A 771 -20.57 6.71 -13.97
CA SER A 771 -19.61 6.53 -15.08
C SER A 771 -18.86 7.83 -15.39
N ILE A 772 -19.54 8.98 -15.31
CA ILE A 772 -18.97 10.30 -15.57
C ILE A 772 -18.12 10.79 -14.37
N TYR A 773 -18.51 10.44 -13.13
CA TYR A 773 -17.69 10.63 -11.94
C TYR A 773 -16.36 9.85 -12.01
N ILE A 774 -16.42 8.55 -12.34
CA ILE A 774 -15.24 7.70 -12.49
C ILE A 774 -14.35 8.22 -13.63
N MET A 775 -14.93 8.56 -14.79
CA MET A 775 -14.18 9.17 -15.90
C MET A 775 -13.48 10.46 -15.50
N HIS A 776 -14.13 11.34 -14.73
CA HIS A 776 -13.48 12.55 -14.22
C HIS A 776 -12.36 12.24 -13.23
N MET A 777 -12.57 11.31 -12.28
CA MET A 777 -11.51 10.86 -11.35
C MET A 777 -10.29 10.33 -12.13
N MET A 778 -10.49 9.43 -13.09
CA MET A 778 -9.40 8.89 -13.92
C MET A 778 -8.66 10.00 -14.68
N ILE A 779 -9.39 10.93 -15.30
CA ILE A 779 -8.78 12.07 -16.03
C ILE A 779 -8.04 13.01 -15.07
N GLU A 780 -8.55 13.29 -13.87
CA GLU A 780 -7.87 14.09 -12.85
C GLU A 780 -6.58 13.42 -12.37
N ASP A 781 -6.63 12.12 -12.05
CA ASP A 781 -5.45 11.39 -11.60
C ASP A 781 -4.38 11.32 -12.71
N ILE A 782 -4.77 11.05 -13.97
CA ILE A 782 -3.86 11.11 -15.13
C ILE A 782 -3.29 12.52 -15.33
N LYS A 783 -4.14 13.56 -15.37
CA LYS A 783 -3.72 14.96 -15.60
C LYS A 783 -2.85 15.50 -14.47
N LYS A 784 -3.18 15.17 -13.22
CA LYS A 784 -2.36 15.50 -12.04
C LYS A 784 -1.00 14.83 -12.14
N LEU A 785 -0.92 13.57 -12.61
CA LEU A 785 0.34 12.88 -12.92
C LEU A 785 1.04 13.36 -14.21
N PHE A 786 0.36 14.07 -15.11
CA PHE A 786 0.92 14.65 -16.33
C PHE A 786 1.50 16.06 -16.12
N ILE A 787 0.84 16.90 -15.32
CA ILE A 787 1.27 18.29 -15.08
C ILE A 787 2.13 18.37 -13.81
N SER A 788 1.49 18.10 -12.68
CA SER A 788 1.92 18.52 -11.34
C SER A 788 2.51 17.40 -10.50
N SER A 789 2.56 16.19 -11.06
CA SER A 789 3.43 15.12 -10.61
C SER A 789 4.77 15.74 -10.30
N SER A 790 5.24 15.53 -9.07
CA SER A 790 6.67 15.56 -8.90
C SER A 790 7.31 14.57 -9.88
N GLU A 791 6.61 13.46 -10.09
CA GLU A 791 6.95 12.28 -10.85
C GLU A 791 7.00 12.56 -12.35
N PHE A 792 6.21 11.86 -13.14
CA PHE A 792 6.37 11.75 -14.59
C PHE A 792 6.04 13.02 -15.41
N GLY A 793 5.80 14.17 -14.74
CA GLY A 793 5.03 15.31 -15.23
C GLY A 793 5.81 16.55 -15.69
N LEU A 794 5.15 17.40 -16.49
CA LEU A 794 5.70 18.55 -17.21
C LEU A 794 6.37 19.61 -16.32
N VAL A 795 5.79 19.93 -15.15
CA VAL A 795 6.35 20.92 -14.18
C VAL A 795 7.83 20.63 -13.90
N PHE A 796 8.16 19.35 -13.85
CA PHE A 796 9.49 18.91 -13.51
C PHE A 796 10.50 19.23 -14.62
N TYR A 797 10.22 18.79 -15.86
CA TYR A 797 11.11 18.98 -17.01
C TYR A 797 11.38 20.44 -17.33
N LEU A 798 10.38 21.30 -17.23
CA LEU A 798 10.56 22.75 -17.38
C LEU A 798 11.56 23.31 -16.35
N SER A 799 11.58 22.73 -15.14
CA SER A 799 12.49 23.14 -14.09
C SER A 799 13.92 22.63 -14.26
N THR A 800 14.14 21.47 -14.89
CA THR A 800 15.46 20.86 -15.11
C THR A 800 16.10 21.21 -16.44
N ARG A 801 15.35 21.06 -17.54
CA ARG A 801 15.87 21.12 -18.90
C ARG A 801 16.04 22.54 -19.43
N ILE A 802 15.32 23.51 -18.85
CA ILE A 802 15.20 24.87 -19.38
C ILE A 802 15.58 25.93 -18.32
N ARG A 803 14.87 25.97 -17.18
CA ARG A 803 15.00 27.08 -16.22
C ARG A 803 16.26 27.08 -15.36
N HIS A 804 16.82 25.92 -15.00
CA HIS A 804 17.93 25.86 -14.03
C HIS A 804 19.28 26.18 -14.67
N GLY A 805 19.52 27.46 -14.97
CA GLY A 805 20.80 27.92 -15.53
C GLY A 805 21.09 27.43 -16.95
N THR A 806 20.21 26.63 -17.58
CA THR A 806 20.40 26.12 -18.96
C THR A 806 20.18 27.24 -19.97
N LEU A 807 19.02 27.91 -19.93
CA LEU A 807 18.75 29.12 -20.74
C LEU A 807 19.81 30.21 -20.51
N TRP A 808 20.17 30.43 -19.24
CA TRP A 808 21.17 31.42 -18.86
C TRP A 808 22.57 31.07 -19.39
N GLY A 809 23.04 29.83 -19.19
CA GLY A 809 24.35 29.36 -19.66
C GLY A 809 24.46 29.32 -21.18
N GLN A 810 23.41 28.87 -21.89
CA GLN A 810 23.40 28.83 -23.36
C GLN A 810 23.52 30.23 -23.98
N LEU A 811 22.85 31.24 -23.41
CA LEU A 811 22.92 32.61 -23.91
C LEU A 811 24.20 33.31 -23.42
N ARG A 812 24.54 33.20 -22.14
CA ARG A 812 25.69 33.86 -21.53
C ARG A 812 27.04 33.34 -22.05
N SER A 813 27.17 32.04 -22.29
CA SER A 813 28.42 31.45 -22.82
C SER A 813 28.88 32.08 -24.14
N THR A 814 27.93 32.56 -24.97
CA THR A 814 28.27 33.32 -26.19
C THR A 814 28.94 34.66 -25.89
N LEU A 815 28.65 35.26 -24.74
CA LEU A 815 29.25 36.50 -24.25
C LEU A 815 30.55 36.23 -23.49
N ASP A 816 30.63 35.15 -22.70
CA ASP A 816 31.85 34.69 -22.02
C ASP A 816 32.94 34.36 -23.06
N ALA A 817 32.61 33.64 -24.14
CA ALA A 817 33.53 33.32 -25.25
C ALA A 817 34.03 34.58 -26.01
N HIS A 818 33.29 35.68 -25.93
CA HIS A 818 33.71 37.00 -26.45
C HIS A 818 34.36 37.89 -25.38
N ASN A 819 34.52 37.40 -24.14
CA ASN A 819 35.04 38.15 -22.98
C ASN A 819 34.23 39.43 -22.66
N LEU A 820 32.92 39.46 -22.93
CA LEU A 820 32.08 40.67 -22.79
C LEU A 820 31.28 40.77 -21.49
N VAL A 821 31.35 39.77 -20.64
CA VAL A 821 30.68 39.74 -19.33
C VAL A 821 31.68 39.65 -18.19
N THR A 822 31.19 39.90 -16.97
CA THR A 822 31.95 39.89 -15.72
C THR A 822 31.33 38.93 -14.71
N VAL A 823 32.16 38.32 -13.87
CA VAL A 823 31.71 37.35 -12.85
C VAL A 823 31.09 38.07 -11.66
N GLU A 824 29.92 37.62 -11.19
CA GLU A 824 29.28 38.11 -9.97
C GLU A 824 30.12 37.72 -8.73
N ASN A 825 30.35 38.65 -7.81
CA ASN A 825 31.28 38.46 -6.70
C ASN A 825 30.65 37.56 -5.61
N SER A 826 31.05 36.29 -5.56
CA SER A 826 30.32 35.23 -4.86
C SER A 826 30.45 35.22 -3.33
N LYS A 827 31.43 35.92 -2.75
CA LYS A 827 31.77 35.88 -1.31
C LYS A 827 30.80 36.65 -0.37
N ASP A 828 29.75 37.30 -0.89
CA ASP A 828 28.84 38.16 -0.09
C ASP A 828 27.45 37.53 0.16
N LYS A 829 27.26 36.22 -0.10
CA LYS A 829 25.94 35.55 0.00
C LYS A 829 25.53 35.09 1.41
N ASP A 830 26.47 34.92 2.34
CA ASP A 830 26.20 34.30 3.65
C ASP A 830 26.14 35.28 4.83
N THR A 831 26.30 36.59 4.61
CA THR A 831 25.92 37.56 5.65
C THR A 831 24.39 37.66 5.73
N LYS A 832 23.81 37.26 6.87
CA LYS A 832 22.36 37.29 7.13
C LYS A 832 21.85 38.73 7.32
N ALA A 833 21.86 39.52 6.26
CA ALA A 833 21.19 40.79 6.15
C ALA A 833 20.12 40.70 5.05
N LYS A 834 18.89 40.36 5.43
CA LYS A 834 17.71 40.72 4.62
C LYS A 834 17.55 42.24 4.71
N ASP A 835 18.26 42.97 3.86
CA ASP A 835 17.82 44.19 3.20
C ASP A 835 18.94 44.73 2.27
N SER A 836 18.57 44.94 0.99
CA SER A 836 19.23 45.79 -0.01
C SER A 836 20.76 45.97 0.03
N LYS A 837 21.51 44.94 -0.41
CA LYS A 837 22.82 45.13 -1.06
C LYS A 837 22.79 44.67 -2.52
N ALA A 838 23.36 45.48 -3.40
CA ALA A 838 23.37 45.21 -4.84
C ALA A 838 24.43 44.17 -5.22
N LYS A 839 24.14 43.34 -6.24
CA LYS A 839 25.12 42.44 -6.84
C LYS A 839 26.38 43.20 -7.28
N VAL A 840 27.52 42.91 -6.65
CA VAL A 840 28.83 43.42 -7.07
C VAL A 840 29.40 42.48 -8.12
N TYR A 841 29.99 43.02 -9.19
CA TYR A 841 30.64 42.24 -10.24
C TYR A 841 32.17 42.51 -10.22
N LYS A 842 32.96 41.46 -10.43
CA LYS A 842 34.44 41.53 -10.57
C LYS A 842 34.82 42.32 -11.83
N ASP A 843 36.03 42.86 -11.86
CA ASP A 843 36.63 43.39 -13.08
C ASP A 843 36.95 42.25 -14.08
N ASN A 844 36.77 42.50 -15.37
CA ASN A 844 37.09 41.54 -16.42
C ASN A 844 38.62 41.47 -16.59
N ALA A 845 39.23 40.34 -16.20
CA ALA A 845 40.68 40.18 -16.16
C ALA A 845 41.39 40.30 -17.53
N TYR A 846 40.72 39.88 -18.61
CA TYR A 846 41.25 39.95 -19.97
C TYR A 846 41.30 41.39 -20.50
N TRP A 847 40.26 42.19 -20.23
CA TRP A 847 40.29 43.61 -20.56
C TRP A 847 41.12 44.43 -19.57
N HIS A 848 41.16 44.04 -18.29
CA HIS A 848 42.04 44.66 -17.28
C HIS A 848 43.51 44.56 -17.70
N THR A 849 43.98 43.38 -18.12
CA THR A 849 45.37 43.21 -18.60
C THR A 849 45.65 43.95 -19.92
N LYS A 850 44.66 44.12 -20.81
CA LYS A 850 44.81 44.92 -22.03
C LYS A 850 44.80 46.43 -21.81
N PHE A 851 44.04 46.91 -20.83
CA PHE A 851 43.87 48.34 -20.50
C PHE A 851 44.63 48.78 -19.23
N LEU A 852 45.55 47.96 -18.73
CA LEU A 852 46.16 48.08 -17.39
C LEU A 852 46.89 49.41 -17.10
N ASN A 853 47.21 50.20 -18.14
CA ASN A 853 47.81 51.53 -18.06
C ASN A 853 46.91 52.67 -18.60
N SER A 854 45.64 52.39 -18.94
CA SER A 854 44.69 53.40 -19.45
C SER A 854 43.92 54.05 -18.31
N SER A 855 43.83 55.39 -18.32
CA SER A 855 43.01 56.16 -17.37
C SER A 855 41.50 55.89 -17.48
N LYS A 856 41.07 55.15 -18.52
CA LYS A 856 39.68 54.75 -18.76
C LYS A 856 39.37 53.31 -18.35
N GLU A 857 40.34 52.54 -17.87
CA GLU A 857 40.12 51.16 -17.44
C GLU A 857 38.95 51.04 -16.43
N PRO A 858 38.82 51.89 -15.39
CA PRO A 858 37.68 51.82 -14.46
C PRO A 858 36.32 52.11 -15.12
N ALA A 859 36.30 52.89 -16.21
CA ALA A 859 35.09 53.17 -16.97
C ALA A 859 34.69 51.97 -17.84
N LEU A 860 35.65 51.29 -18.48
CA LEU A 860 35.39 50.04 -19.21
C LEU A 860 34.81 48.98 -18.27
N GLN A 861 35.39 48.81 -17.09
CA GLN A 861 34.88 47.87 -16.09
C GLN A 861 33.46 48.22 -15.64
N SER A 862 33.18 49.50 -15.36
CA SER A 862 31.83 49.96 -15.01
C SER A 862 30.79 49.61 -16.07
N LEU A 863 31.12 49.75 -17.36
CA LEU A 863 30.26 49.36 -18.48
C LEU A 863 30.02 47.85 -18.55
N LEU A 864 31.08 47.03 -18.49
CA LEU A 864 30.96 45.56 -18.56
C LEU A 864 30.17 44.98 -17.37
N LYS A 865 30.37 45.53 -16.16
CA LYS A 865 29.61 45.18 -14.95
C LYS A 865 28.13 45.56 -15.08
N THR A 866 27.84 46.75 -15.59
CA THR A 866 26.47 47.25 -15.80
C THR A 866 25.72 46.43 -16.86
N PHE A 867 26.39 46.10 -17.97
CA PHE A 867 25.83 45.22 -19.01
C PHE A 867 25.55 43.80 -18.48
N SER A 868 26.52 43.19 -17.79
CA SER A 868 26.36 41.86 -17.17
C SER A 868 25.13 41.82 -16.26
N LYS A 869 25.00 42.82 -15.38
CA LYS A 869 23.85 42.94 -14.47
C LYS A 869 22.52 42.98 -15.21
N ASN A 870 22.37 43.86 -16.19
CA ASN A 870 21.10 44.04 -16.90
C ASN A 870 20.71 42.81 -17.72
N PHE A 871 21.70 42.09 -18.27
CA PHE A 871 21.49 40.83 -18.97
C PHE A 871 21.05 39.71 -18.01
N ASP A 872 21.74 39.56 -16.87
CA ASP A 872 21.41 38.54 -15.87
C ASP A 872 20.01 38.76 -15.25
N GLU A 873 19.60 40.02 -15.03
CA GLU A 873 18.25 40.38 -14.54
C GLU A 873 17.14 40.10 -15.58
N LEU A 874 17.42 40.32 -16.88
CA LEU A 874 16.47 40.02 -17.96
C LEU A 874 16.16 38.52 -18.08
N ILE A 875 17.19 37.67 -18.09
CA ILE A 875 17.00 36.21 -18.20
C ILE A 875 16.32 35.63 -16.95
N LEU A 876 16.60 36.18 -15.76
CA LEU A 876 15.95 35.77 -14.51
C LEU A 876 14.42 35.99 -14.56
N ASN A 877 13.95 37.12 -15.11
CA ASN A 877 12.52 37.40 -15.25
C ASN A 877 11.78 36.36 -16.12
N VAL A 878 12.41 35.91 -17.21
CA VAL A 878 11.82 34.93 -18.15
C VAL A 878 11.62 33.57 -17.48
N ASN A 879 12.63 33.07 -16.76
CA ASN A 879 12.53 31.80 -16.02
C ASN A 879 11.52 31.88 -14.87
N THR A 880 11.59 32.95 -14.08
CA THR A 880 10.80 33.07 -12.84
C THR A 880 9.31 33.33 -13.10
N ASN A 881 8.94 33.99 -14.20
CA ASN A 881 7.56 34.40 -14.45
C ASN A 881 6.93 33.78 -15.71
N TRP A 882 7.59 33.85 -16.88
CA TRP A 882 6.98 33.41 -18.14
C TRP A 882 6.95 31.89 -18.29
N LEU A 883 8.08 31.22 -18.02
CA LEU A 883 8.25 29.78 -18.26
C LEU A 883 7.67 28.91 -17.13
N GLN A 884 6.51 29.29 -16.58
CA GLN A 884 5.84 28.67 -15.43
C GLN A 884 4.48 28.08 -15.81
N ILE A 885 3.98 27.14 -14.99
CA ILE A 885 2.56 26.75 -15.05
C ILE A 885 1.72 27.91 -14.54
N LYS A 886 0.61 28.19 -15.23
CA LYS A 886 -0.34 29.22 -14.81
C LYS A 886 -1.05 28.80 -13.53
N SER A 887 -0.98 29.62 -12.49
CA SER A 887 -1.66 29.40 -11.21
C SER A 887 -2.06 30.73 -10.56
N PRO A 888 -2.85 30.75 -9.48
CA PRO A 888 -3.12 31.97 -8.71
C PRO A 888 -1.84 32.63 -8.15
N GLU A 889 -0.77 31.87 -7.95
CA GLU A 889 0.54 32.35 -7.49
C GLU A 889 1.46 32.80 -8.65
N LYS A 890 1.17 32.32 -9.87
CA LYS A 890 1.91 32.60 -11.10
C LYS A 890 0.95 32.93 -12.25
N PRO A 891 0.31 34.12 -12.25
CA PRO A 891 -0.69 34.50 -13.25
C PRO A 891 -0.10 34.68 -14.65
N ASP A 892 1.17 35.06 -14.76
CA ASP A 892 1.90 35.27 -16.02
C ASP A 892 2.52 33.99 -16.62
N GLY A 893 2.32 32.83 -15.97
CA GLY A 893 2.81 31.54 -16.45
C GLY A 893 2.17 31.15 -17.79
N LEU A 894 3.01 30.84 -18.78
CA LEU A 894 2.58 30.56 -20.16
C LEU A 894 2.12 29.12 -20.40
N PHE A 895 2.29 28.21 -19.44
CA PHE A 895 1.74 26.85 -19.53
C PHE A 895 0.39 26.78 -18.80
N ASN A 896 -0.70 27.00 -19.54
CA ASN A 896 -2.05 27.02 -19.00
C ASN A 896 -2.77 25.67 -19.15
N TYR A 897 -3.42 25.22 -18.06
CA TYR A 897 -4.21 23.99 -17.97
C TYR A 897 -5.54 24.17 -17.19
N ASP A 898 -5.93 25.42 -16.91
CA ASP A 898 -7.04 25.71 -15.98
C ASP A 898 -8.44 25.64 -16.64
N TYR A 899 -9.45 25.27 -15.84
CA TYR A 899 -10.73 24.73 -16.29
C TYR A 899 -11.63 25.69 -17.08
N ALA A 900 -11.38 27.00 -17.04
CA ALA A 900 -12.19 27.99 -17.74
C ALA A 900 -12.24 27.81 -19.27
N ALA A 901 -11.26 27.10 -19.86
CA ALA A 901 -11.23 26.76 -21.30
C ALA A 901 -11.63 25.29 -21.62
N VAL A 902 -11.90 24.46 -20.60
CA VAL A 902 -11.75 22.99 -20.70
C VAL A 902 -13.06 22.24 -21.04
N GLY A 903 -14.17 22.96 -21.27
CA GLY A 903 -15.43 22.36 -21.74
C GLY A 903 -15.27 21.54 -23.03
N THR A 904 -14.38 21.98 -23.92
CA THR A 904 -14.03 21.30 -25.19
C THR A 904 -13.17 20.05 -24.95
N TYR A 905 -12.15 20.13 -24.08
CA TYR A 905 -11.25 19.02 -23.76
C TYR A 905 -11.99 17.82 -23.14
N TYR A 906 -12.83 18.06 -22.13
CA TYR A 906 -13.54 16.97 -21.45
C TYR A 906 -14.56 16.30 -22.39
N SER A 907 -15.25 17.10 -23.21
CA SER A 907 -16.17 16.58 -24.22
C SER A 907 -15.44 15.89 -25.39
N ASN A 908 -14.23 16.30 -25.75
CA ASN A 908 -13.38 15.60 -26.72
C ASN A 908 -12.99 14.20 -26.24
N VAL A 909 -12.46 14.08 -25.01
CA VAL A 909 -12.10 12.77 -24.43
C VAL A 909 -13.33 11.87 -24.33
N VAL A 910 -14.44 12.35 -23.75
CA VAL A 910 -15.67 11.56 -23.59
C VAL A 910 -16.31 11.18 -24.94
N ARG A 911 -16.12 11.99 -26.00
CA ARG A 911 -16.56 11.68 -27.38
C ARG A 911 -15.66 10.68 -28.10
N LYS A 912 -14.35 10.69 -27.83
CA LYS A 912 -13.37 9.76 -28.43
C LYS A 912 -13.49 8.34 -27.85
N VAL A 913 -13.76 8.22 -26.54
CA VAL A 913 -13.92 6.92 -25.87
C VAL A 913 -15.29 6.33 -26.20
N THR A 914 -15.34 5.12 -26.77
CA THR A 914 -16.57 4.37 -27.10
C THR A 914 -16.84 3.28 -26.05
N GLU A 915 -17.60 2.23 -26.39
CA GLU A 915 -17.74 1.00 -25.59
C GLU A 915 -16.72 -0.08 -26.00
N THR A 916 -16.15 0.02 -27.21
CA THR A 916 -15.13 -0.90 -27.73
C THR A 916 -13.70 -0.41 -27.50
N THR A 917 -13.51 0.79 -26.96
CA THR A 917 -12.19 1.36 -26.66
C THR A 917 -11.47 0.52 -25.60
N THR A 918 -10.21 0.18 -25.86
CA THR A 918 -9.39 -0.57 -24.88
C THR A 918 -8.79 0.36 -23.82
N TYR A 919 -8.28 -0.22 -22.72
CA TYR A 919 -7.63 0.56 -21.65
C TYR A 919 -6.42 1.37 -22.15
N GLU A 920 -5.59 0.77 -23.00
CA GLU A 920 -4.42 1.46 -23.58
C GLU A 920 -4.83 2.57 -24.56
N GLU A 921 -5.87 2.35 -25.38
CA GLU A 921 -6.44 3.38 -26.27
C GLU A 921 -7.07 4.54 -25.48
N PHE A 922 -7.72 4.27 -24.35
CA PHE A 922 -8.23 5.33 -23.46
C PHE A 922 -7.09 6.18 -22.91
N LEU A 923 -6.01 5.54 -22.48
CA LEU A 923 -4.81 6.24 -22.05
C LEU A 923 -4.22 7.09 -23.20
N ASP A 924 -4.09 6.53 -24.41
CA ASP A 924 -3.67 7.27 -25.61
C ASP A 924 -4.53 8.52 -25.83
N ILE A 925 -5.86 8.35 -25.85
CA ILE A 925 -6.83 9.45 -26.03
C ILE A 925 -6.64 10.58 -25.01
N VAL A 926 -6.36 10.27 -23.74
CA VAL A 926 -6.15 11.28 -22.70
C VAL A 926 -4.78 11.94 -22.84
N PHE A 927 -3.71 11.19 -23.13
CA PHE A 927 -2.37 11.75 -23.32
C PHE A 927 -2.28 12.63 -24.57
N ASP A 928 -2.89 12.24 -25.69
CA ASP A 928 -2.95 13.03 -26.92
C ASP A 928 -3.60 14.39 -26.72
N GLU A 929 -4.72 14.43 -25.97
CA GLU A 929 -5.44 15.68 -25.71
C GLU A 929 -4.64 16.61 -24.75
N LEU A 930 -3.90 16.04 -23.79
CA LEU A 930 -2.97 16.79 -22.93
C LEU A 930 -1.74 17.30 -23.70
N TRP A 931 -1.23 16.52 -24.66
CA TRP A 931 -0.18 16.96 -25.59
C TRP A 931 -0.65 18.07 -26.55
N SER A 932 -1.91 18.03 -27.01
CA SER A 932 -2.49 19.12 -27.81
C SER A 932 -2.49 20.44 -27.04
N ILE A 933 -2.94 20.45 -25.78
CA ILE A 933 -2.85 21.63 -24.90
C ILE A 933 -1.39 22.05 -24.69
N THR A 934 -0.46 21.10 -24.58
CA THR A 934 0.98 21.40 -24.43
C THR A 934 1.51 22.17 -25.64
N GLU A 935 1.25 21.72 -26.87
CA GLU A 935 1.75 22.36 -28.09
C GLU A 935 1.13 23.75 -28.34
N GLU A 936 -0.14 23.98 -27.97
CA GLU A 936 -0.74 25.33 -27.99
C GLU A 936 -0.02 26.32 -27.06
N ASN A 937 0.38 25.87 -25.86
CA ASN A 937 1.17 26.66 -24.93
C ASN A 937 2.60 26.90 -25.47
N LEU A 938 3.25 25.87 -26.05
CA LEU A 938 4.59 26.00 -26.64
C LEU A 938 4.62 26.99 -27.81
N SER A 939 3.59 27.01 -28.66
CA SER A 939 3.50 27.93 -29.79
C SER A 939 3.51 29.40 -29.34
N GLN A 940 2.79 29.70 -28.26
CA GLN A 940 2.79 31.04 -27.63
C GLN A 940 4.17 31.38 -27.02
N ILE A 941 4.84 30.41 -26.38
CA ILE A 941 6.18 30.60 -25.81
C ILE A 941 7.21 30.89 -26.91
N ARG A 942 7.22 30.13 -28.02
CA ARG A 942 8.13 30.36 -29.16
C ARG A 942 7.98 31.76 -29.74
N GLN A 943 6.73 32.22 -29.93
CA GLN A 943 6.47 33.60 -30.37
C GLN A 943 7.01 34.63 -29.38
N ARG A 944 6.75 34.45 -28.08
CA ARG A 944 7.20 35.40 -27.05
C ARG A 944 8.73 35.50 -26.95
N LEU A 945 9.44 34.38 -27.10
CA LEU A 945 10.90 34.37 -27.11
C LEU A 945 11.50 35.09 -28.33
N LYS A 946 10.95 34.87 -29.53
CA LYS A 946 11.46 35.51 -30.77
C LYS A 946 11.09 37.00 -30.88
N TYR A 947 9.90 37.40 -30.41
CA TYR A 947 9.38 38.76 -30.61
C TYR A 947 9.45 39.68 -29.39
N GLU A 948 9.56 39.16 -28.17
CA GLU A 948 9.79 39.98 -26.96
C GLU A 948 11.22 39.84 -26.41
N LEU A 949 11.75 38.62 -26.22
CA LEU A 949 13.04 38.42 -25.53
C LEU A 949 14.27 38.71 -26.41
N GLU A 950 14.35 38.11 -27.61
CA GLU A 950 15.49 38.31 -28.52
C GLU A 950 15.78 39.80 -28.81
N PRO A 951 14.77 40.66 -29.10
CA PRO A 951 14.98 42.11 -29.26
C PRO A 951 15.50 42.80 -28.00
N GLN A 952 15.08 42.39 -26.80
CA GLN A 952 15.55 42.99 -25.53
C GLN A 952 17.04 42.68 -25.28
N ILE A 953 17.48 41.45 -25.55
CA ILE A 953 18.90 41.06 -25.45
C ILE A 953 19.74 41.83 -26.48
N ILE A 954 19.28 41.92 -27.73
CA ILE A 954 19.96 42.67 -28.79
C ILE A 954 20.03 44.16 -28.46
N ALA A 955 19.01 44.73 -27.81
CA ALA A 955 19.04 46.12 -27.33
C ALA A 955 20.10 46.35 -26.24
N LEU A 956 20.30 45.42 -25.30
CA LEU A 956 21.36 45.52 -24.28
C LEU A 956 22.76 45.49 -24.91
N LEU A 957 23.01 44.61 -25.89
CA LEU A 957 24.29 44.55 -26.61
C LEU A 957 24.54 45.83 -27.44
N ASN A 958 23.51 46.34 -28.12
CA ASN A 958 23.61 47.61 -28.85
C ASN A 958 23.84 48.80 -27.91
N LYS A 959 23.27 48.78 -26.70
CA LYS A 959 23.54 49.80 -25.68
C LYS A 959 24.99 49.75 -25.22
N LEU A 960 25.53 48.58 -24.85
CA LEU A 960 26.95 48.44 -24.50
C LEU A 960 27.86 48.96 -25.62
N ARG A 961 27.52 48.66 -26.88
CA ARG A 961 28.24 49.13 -28.07
C ARG A 961 28.27 50.66 -28.20
N GLY A 962 27.15 51.32 -27.88
CA GLY A 962 27.00 52.78 -27.88
C GLY A 962 27.71 53.45 -26.69
N ASP A 963 27.51 52.92 -25.48
CA ASP A 963 28.13 53.45 -24.26
C ASP A 963 29.67 53.34 -24.32
N PHE A 964 30.21 52.25 -24.91
CA PHE A 964 31.63 52.13 -25.20
C PHE A 964 32.10 53.14 -26.27
N ALA A 965 31.36 53.28 -27.39
CA ALA A 965 31.70 54.27 -28.42
C ALA A 965 31.77 55.70 -27.86
N ALA A 966 30.84 56.08 -26.97
CA ALA A 966 30.79 57.39 -26.33
C ALA A 966 31.93 57.61 -25.31
N THR A 967 32.50 56.55 -24.72
CA THR A 967 33.55 56.64 -23.70
C THR A 967 34.96 56.55 -24.31
N PHE A 968 35.12 55.84 -25.43
CA PHE A 968 36.42 55.52 -26.04
C PHE A 968 36.69 56.20 -27.40
N VAL A 969 35.91 57.23 -27.74
CA VAL A 969 35.87 58.03 -29.00
C VAL A 969 37.18 58.18 -29.79
N ASN A 970 38.34 58.33 -29.13
CA ASN A 970 39.64 58.65 -29.75
C ASN A 970 40.75 57.59 -29.55
N GLU A 971 40.45 56.39 -29.06
CA GLU A 971 41.42 55.29 -28.90
C GLU A 971 41.25 54.22 -29.98
N THR A 972 42.35 53.78 -30.60
CA THR A 972 42.34 52.85 -31.75
C THR A 972 42.18 51.38 -31.35
N ASP A 973 41.16 51.05 -30.55
CA ASP A 973 40.75 49.67 -30.30
C ASP A 973 39.43 49.32 -31.02
N HIS A 974 39.54 49.17 -32.34
CA HIS A 974 38.50 48.55 -33.17
C HIS A 974 38.21 47.09 -32.75
N GLY A 975 39.08 46.45 -31.97
CA GLY A 975 38.94 45.08 -31.51
C GLY A 975 37.69 44.90 -30.65
N LEU A 976 37.45 45.73 -29.64
CA LEU A 976 36.25 45.56 -28.80
C LEU A 976 34.94 45.80 -29.56
N GLN A 977 34.88 46.81 -30.44
CA GLN A 977 33.70 47.06 -31.29
C GLN A 977 33.39 45.87 -32.23
N HIS A 978 34.44 45.24 -32.78
CA HIS A 978 34.33 44.02 -33.58
C HIS A 978 33.88 42.82 -32.72
N VAL A 979 34.42 42.66 -31.52
CA VAL A 979 34.03 41.60 -30.56
C VAL A 979 32.56 41.73 -30.13
N ILE A 980 32.06 42.94 -29.84
CA ILE A 980 30.64 43.17 -29.53
C ILE A 980 29.76 42.85 -30.75
N THR A 981 30.22 43.16 -31.96
CA THR A 981 29.46 42.86 -33.18
C THR A 981 29.39 41.35 -33.45
N ASN A 982 30.48 40.61 -33.28
CA ASN A 982 30.49 39.14 -33.37
C ASN A 982 29.63 38.47 -32.27
N ALA A 983 29.59 39.05 -31.07
CA ALA A 983 28.74 38.59 -29.99
C ALA A 983 27.24 38.77 -30.29
N ILE A 984 26.84 39.83 -31.01
CA ILE A 984 25.45 40.00 -31.47
C ILE A 984 25.05 38.85 -32.41
N THR A 985 25.85 38.54 -33.44
CA THR A 985 25.57 37.43 -34.35
C THR A 985 25.60 36.08 -33.64
N SER A 986 26.53 35.88 -32.71
CA SER A 986 26.61 34.66 -31.90
C SER A 986 25.41 34.48 -30.96
N MET A 987 24.90 35.58 -30.40
CA MET A 987 23.70 35.62 -29.57
C MET A 987 22.44 35.31 -30.38
N GLN A 988 22.31 35.84 -31.61
CA GLN A 988 21.18 35.51 -32.50
C GLN A 988 21.13 34.01 -32.82
N ASN A 989 22.28 33.43 -33.21
CA ASN A 989 22.40 31.99 -33.43
C ASN A 989 22.13 31.15 -32.16
N SER A 990 22.27 31.73 -30.97
CA SER A 990 21.97 31.08 -29.69
C SER A 990 20.48 31.20 -29.31
N MET A 991 19.85 32.35 -29.59
CA MET A 991 18.41 32.53 -29.44
C MET A 991 17.61 31.60 -30.35
N GLU A 992 18.08 31.35 -31.56
CA GLU A 992 17.42 30.40 -32.47
C GLU A 992 17.46 28.96 -31.93
N ARG A 993 18.61 28.50 -31.41
CA ARG A 993 18.70 27.21 -30.68
C ARG A 993 17.80 27.16 -29.44
N VAL A 994 17.70 28.26 -28.69
CA VAL A 994 16.82 28.37 -27.53
C VAL A 994 15.34 28.27 -27.93
N ILE A 995 14.95 28.78 -29.10
CA ILE A 995 13.58 28.66 -29.62
C ILE A 995 13.30 27.22 -30.08
N GLU A 996 14.28 26.54 -30.69
CA GLU A 996 14.18 25.12 -31.05
C GLU A 996 13.92 24.19 -29.84
N TRP A 997 14.30 24.58 -28.62
CA TRP A 997 14.01 23.79 -27.41
C TRP A 997 12.51 23.62 -27.12
N PHE A 998 11.65 24.51 -27.63
CA PHE A 998 10.22 24.57 -27.31
C PHE A 998 9.36 23.84 -28.35
N HIS A 999 9.78 22.67 -28.80
CA HIS A 999 8.97 21.73 -29.58
C HIS A 999 8.74 20.43 -28.78
N VAL A 1000 7.59 19.78 -28.96
CA VAL A 1000 7.35 18.44 -28.40
C VAL A 1000 8.29 17.43 -29.06
N ALA A 1001 9.03 16.67 -28.25
CA ALA A 1001 9.94 15.63 -28.74
C ALA A 1001 9.16 14.50 -29.44
N LYS A 1002 9.43 14.26 -30.74
CA LYS A 1002 8.88 13.13 -31.47
C LYS A 1002 9.61 11.84 -31.08
N LEU A 1003 8.98 11.03 -30.23
CA LEU A 1003 9.57 9.88 -29.52
C LEU A 1003 9.92 8.64 -30.38
N GLN A 1004 9.95 8.75 -31.71
CA GLN A 1004 10.07 7.60 -32.63
C GLN A 1004 11.33 7.58 -33.52
N GLU A 1005 12.21 8.58 -33.43
CA GLU A 1005 13.42 8.65 -34.30
C GLU A 1005 14.76 8.42 -33.56
N THR A 1006 14.74 8.38 -32.23
CA THR A 1006 15.94 8.12 -31.41
C THR A 1006 16.22 6.61 -31.33
N PRO A 1007 17.42 6.11 -31.71
CA PRO A 1007 17.74 4.69 -31.64
C PRO A 1007 17.95 4.22 -30.19
N ASP A 1008 17.67 2.94 -29.96
CA ASP A 1008 17.89 2.26 -28.69
C ASP A 1008 19.41 2.18 -28.41
N ALA A 1009 19.85 2.87 -27.35
CA ALA A 1009 21.24 3.21 -27.15
C ALA A 1009 21.62 3.62 -25.72
N LYS A 1010 22.90 3.82 -25.41
CA LYS A 1010 23.65 2.70 -24.86
C LYS A 1010 24.33 3.02 -23.48
N ILE A 1011 23.65 2.95 -22.31
CA ILE A 1011 23.62 3.95 -21.19
C ILE A 1011 24.85 4.84 -20.81
N GLU A 1012 26.12 4.43 -20.82
CA GLU A 1012 27.25 5.41 -20.69
C GLU A 1012 27.27 6.39 -21.87
N THR A 1013 26.63 5.98 -22.96
CA THR A 1013 26.18 6.85 -24.03
C THR A 1013 25.49 8.10 -23.52
N ALA A 1014 24.54 8.00 -22.59
CA ALA A 1014 23.93 9.20 -22.03
C ALA A 1014 24.90 10.03 -21.16
N LEU A 1015 25.91 9.41 -20.51
CA LEU A 1015 26.90 10.12 -19.71
C LEU A 1015 27.82 10.98 -20.56
N VAL A 1016 28.52 10.40 -21.53
CA VAL A 1016 29.48 11.19 -22.32
C VAL A 1016 28.74 12.07 -23.36
N VAL A 1017 27.45 11.81 -23.63
CA VAL A 1017 26.53 12.80 -24.22
C VAL A 1017 26.35 14.02 -23.30
N GLY A 1018 25.89 13.83 -22.05
CA GLY A 1018 25.66 14.96 -21.12
C GLY A 1018 26.95 15.75 -20.84
N LEU A 1019 28.10 15.07 -20.85
CA LEU A 1019 29.44 15.65 -20.76
C LEU A 1019 29.82 16.43 -22.03
N ALA A 1020 29.40 16.00 -23.21
CA ALA A 1020 29.67 16.73 -24.44
C ALA A 1020 28.89 18.06 -24.48
N SER A 1021 27.59 18.05 -24.13
CA SER A 1021 26.78 19.28 -24.09
C SER A 1021 27.22 20.28 -23.00
N ILE A 1022 27.72 19.84 -21.84
CA ILE A 1022 28.26 20.79 -20.86
C ILE A 1022 29.59 21.42 -21.35
N ASN A 1023 30.41 20.66 -22.07
CA ASN A 1023 31.69 21.13 -22.60
C ASN A 1023 31.53 22.01 -23.84
N SER A 1024 30.43 21.92 -24.59
CA SER A 1024 30.09 22.88 -25.65
C SER A 1024 29.57 24.21 -25.09
N TYR A 1025 28.89 24.21 -23.94
CA TYR A 1025 28.42 25.44 -23.27
C TYR A 1025 29.50 26.14 -22.45
N PHE A 1026 30.56 25.42 -22.03
CA PHE A 1026 31.71 26.01 -21.34
C PHE A 1026 33.04 25.59 -22.00
N PRO A 1027 33.31 26.06 -23.24
CA PRO A 1027 34.38 25.55 -24.10
C PRO A 1027 35.80 25.88 -23.62
N HIS A 1028 35.96 26.92 -22.80
CA HIS A 1028 37.22 27.19 -22.12
C HIS A 1028 37.36 26.19 -20.95
N HIS A 1029 38.45 25.41 -20.99
CA HIS A 1029 38.81 24.37 -20.03
C HIS A 1029 37.71 23.29 -19.85
N PRO A 1030 37.51 22.41 -20.86
CA PRO A 1030 36.52 21.34 -20.79
C PRO A 1030 36.84 20.35 -19.66
N LEU A 1031 35.78 19.78 -19.06
CA LEU A 1031 35.91 18.71 -18.09
C LEU A 1031 36.32 17.42 -18.82
N VAL A 1032 37.43 16.80 -18.39
CA VAL A 1032 37.92 15.50 -18.88
C VAL A 1032 37.93 14.52 -17.70
N PRO A 1033 36.85 13.75 -17.49
CA PRO A 1033 36.65 12.96 -16.29
C PRO A 1033 37.05 11.49 -16.44
N SER A 1034 37.39 10.85 -15.31
CA SER A 1034 37.53 9.38 -15.21
C SER A 1034 36.17 8.67 -15.19
N ILE A 1035 36.08 7.44 -15.75
CA ILE A 1035 34.85 6.65 -15.97
C ILE A 1035 35.18 5.13 -16.26
N GLU A 1036 34.68 4.11 -15.50
CA GLU A 1036 35.24 2.70 -15.38
C GLU A 1036 34.17 1.53 -15.17
N VAL A 1037 33.65 0.72 -16.15
CA VAL A 1037 32.23 0.10 -16.18
C VAL A 1037 31.87 -1.42 -16.03
N VAL A 1038 30.53 -1.75 -15.95
CA VAL A 1038 29.78 -3.08 -15.92
C VAL A 1038 28.34 -3.10 -16.49
N PRO A 1039 27.66 -4.28 -16.53
CA PRO A 1039 28.23 -5.65 -16.55
C PRO A 1039 28.62 -6.05 -17.97
N ALA A 1040 29.76 -6.65 -18.28
CA ALA A 1040 30.36 -6.55 -19.65
C ALA A 1040 29.60 -7.03 -20.94
N ASN A 1041 28.91 -6.10 -21.66
CA ASN A 1041 28.35 -6.21 -23.04
C ASN A 1041 27.27 -5.15 -23.59
N GLU A 1042 26.06 -4.94 -23.02
CA GLU A 1042 24.87 -4.20 -23.57
C GLU A 1042 23.67 -3.43 -22.77
N ILE A 1043 23.75 -2.53 -21.75
CA ILE A 1043 22.51 -1.91 -21.06
C ILE A 1043 21.67 -0.88 -21.85
N ILE A 1044 20.78 -1.34 -22.72
CA ILE A 1044 20.16 -0.51 -23.77
C ILE A 1044 19.07 0.43 -23.27
N ILE A 1045 19.38 1.72 -23.09
CA ILE A 1045 18.33 2.73 -22.91
C ILE A 1045 17.49 2.76 -24.20
N LYS A 1046 16.22 2.43 -24.08
CA LYS A 1046 15.29 2.55 -25.22
C LYS A 1046 15.23 4.02 -25.60
N GLY A 1047 15.40 4.37 -26.87
CA GLY A 1047 15.76 5.72 -27.33
C GLY A 1047 14.82 6.82 -26.82
N ARG A 1048 13.55 6.46 -26.57
CA ARG A 1048 12.52 7.30 -25.92
C ARG A 1048 12.90 7.82 -24.52
N PHE A 1049 13.74 7.13 -23.75
CA PHE A 1049 14.24 7.57 -22.43
C PHE A 1049 15.66 8.14 -22.48
N PHE A 1050 16.34 8.07 -23.62
CA PHE A 1050 17.77 8.42 -23.73
C PHE A 1050 18.07 9.85 -23.24
N SER A 1051 17.19 10.80 -23.56
CA SER A 1051 17.31 12.19 -23.14
C SER A 1051 17.28 12.37 -21.61
N LEU A 1052 16.57 11.51 -20.87
CA LEU A 1052 16.43 11.63 -19.41
C LEU A 1052 17.77 11.48 -18.71
N PHE A 1053 18.45 10.38 -19.02
CA PHE A 1053 19.80 10.11 -18.54
C PHE A 1053 20.75 11.24 -18.93
N SER A 1054 20.70 11.75 -20.17
CA SER A 1054 21.56 12.87 -20.58
C SER A 1054 21.37 14.13 -19.73
N ASP A 1055 20.13 14.51 -19.39
CA ASP A 1055 19.89 15.73 -18.61
C ASP A 1055 20.29 15.57 -17.13
N ILE A 1056 20.28 14.34 -16.61
CA ILE A 1056 20.87 14.01 -15.31
C ILE A 1056 22.36 14.32 -15.31
N PHE A 1057 23.11 13.71 -16.24
CA PHE A 1057 24.55 13.92 -16.32
C PHE A 1057 24.87 15.41 -16.55
N PHE A 1058 24.08 16.09 -17.39
CA PHE A 1058 24.18 17.54 -17.62
C PHE A 1058 24.09 18.39 -16.34
N ILE A 1059 23.05 18.21 -15.51
CA ILE A 1059 22.87 19.01 -14.28
C ILE A 1059 24.01 18.74 -13.28
N LEU A 1060 24.49 17.50 -13.23
CA LEU A 1060 25.63 17.12 -12.40
C LEU A 1060 26.91 17.87 -12.79
N PHE A 1061 27.26 17.90 -14.08
CA PHE A 1061 28.39 18.70 -14.56
C PHE A 1061 28.21 20.21 -14.40
N GLN A 1062 26.98 20.70 -14.58
CA GLN A 1062 26.64 22.10 -14.42
C GLN A 1062 26.95 22.58 -12.99
N ASN A 1063 26.55 21.81 -11.97
CA ASN A 1063 26.86 22.10 -10.57
C ASN A 1063 28.38 22.12 -10.32
N ILE A 1064 29.12 21.16 -10.88
CA ILE A 1064 30.59 21.06 -10.75
C ILE A 1064 31.28 22.31 -11.32
N LYS A 1065 30.96 22.70 -12.55
CA LYS A 1065 31.60 23.86 -13.18
C LYS A 1065 31.16 25.19 -12.56
N ALA A 1066 29.93 25.27 -12.04
CA ALA A 1066 29.42 26.47 -11.34
C ALA A 1066 29.93 26.64 -9.89
N HIS A 1067 30.43 25.58 -9.25
CA HIS A 1067 30.77 25.61 -7.82
C HIS A 1067 32.22 25.25 -7.47
N SER A 1068 33.02 24.71 -8.40
CA SER A 1068 34.45 24.40 -8.18
C SER A 1068 35.30 25.61 -7.77
N GLY A 1069 35.24 26.70 -8.55
CA GLY A 1069 35.94 27.96 -8.27
C GLY A 1069 37.24 28.19 -9.02
N PHE A 1070 37.67 27.29 -9.89
CA PHE A 1070 38.75 27.58 -10.83
C PHE A 1070 38.19 28.39 -12.01
N ASP A 1071 38.54 29.67 -12.07
CA ASP A 1071 38.17 30.58 -13.16
C ASP A 1071 39.12 30.43 -14.39
N ASP A 1072 40.28 29.79 -14.22
CA ASP A 1072 41.42 29.74 -15.16
C ASP A 1072 41.78 28.33 -15.68
N ARG A 1073 41.19 27.27 -15.10
CA ARG A 1073 41.39 25.87 -15.52
C ARG A 1073 40.19 25.00 -15.17
N ALA A 1074 40.18 23.78 -15.71
CA ALA A 1074 39.19 22.78 -15.31
C ALA A 1074 39.53 22.25 -13.91
N PRO A 1075 38.54 22.05 -13.01
CA PRO A 1075 38.72 21.16 -11.88
C PRO A 1075 38.94 19.73 -12.38
N VAL A 1076 39.78 18.96 -11.71
CA VAL A 1076 39.81 17.50 -11.91
C VAL A 1076 38.46 16.91 -11.52
N VAL A 1077 37.88 16.05 -12.36
CA VAL A 1077 36.57 15.40 -12.16
C VAL A 1077 36.66 13.89 -12.29
N ASN A 1078 35.90 13.16 -11.48
CA ASN A 1078 35.65 11.73 -11.66
C ASN A 1078 34.13 11.52 -11.67
N ILE A 1079 33.62 10.69 -12.59
CA ILE A 1079 32.19 10.37 -12.70
C ILE A 1079 32.04 8.90 -12.91
N LYS A 1080 30.96 8.33 -12.43
CA LYS A 1080 30.72 6.91 -12.57
C LYS A 1080 29.16 6.64 -12.56
N ILE A 1081 28.65 5.50 -13.04
CA ILE A 1081 27.24 5.07 -13.34
C ILE A 1081 27.08 3.56 -13.04
N SER A 1082 25.88 2.98 -12.79
CA SER A 1082 25.74 1.55 -12.42
C SER A 1082 24.38 0.84 -12.75
N LYS A 1083 24.15 -0.46 -12.47
CA LYS A 1083 22.91 -1.30 -12.63
C LYS A 1083 23.10 -2.75 -12.10
N GLU A 1084 22.08 -3.38 -11.50
CA GLU A 1084 21.93 -4.86 -11.32
C GLU A 1084 20.42 -5.23 -11.31
N GLY A 1085 19.92 -5.91 -12.33
CA GLY A 1085 18.46 -6.00 -12.55
C GLY A 1085 17.81 -4.63 -12.81
N ARG A 1086 17.14 -4.03 -11.81
CA ARG A 1086 16.26 -2.86 -12.02
C ARG A 1086 16.94 -1.49 -11.85
N LYS A 1087 17.47 -1.16 -10.66
CA LYS A 1087 18.09 0.14 -10.35
C LYS A 1087 19.55 0.32 -10.78
N ILE A 1088 19.92 1.60 -10.95
CA ILE A 1088 21.09 2.25 -11.56
C ILE A 1088 21.54 3.40 -10.63
N CYS A 1089 22.82 3.72 -10.45
CA CYS A 1089 23.26 4.87 -9.65
C CYS A 1089 24.36 5.68 -10.36
N MET A 1090 24.73 6.86 -9.83
CA MET A 1090 25.76 7.76 -10.29
C MET A 1090 26.50 8.45 -9.12
N ILE A 1091 27.83 8.58 -9.22
CA ILE A 1091 28.63 9.36 -8.26
C ILE A 1091 29.61 10.25 -9.02
N PHE A 1092 29.83 11.46 -8.51
CA PHE A 1092 30.64 12.53 -9.08
C PHE A 1092 31.55 13.14 -8.00
N SER A 1093 32.78 13.49 -8.36
CA SER A 1093 33.72 14.22 -7.49
C SER A 1093 34.45 15.31 -8.26
N ASN A 1094 34.69 16.47 -7.64
CA ASN A 1094 35.47 17.55 -8.24
C ASN A 1094 36.42 18.29 -7.27
N GLU A 1095 37.44 18.89 -7.85
CA GLU A 1095 38.40 19.77 -7.19
C GLU A 1095 37.80 21.14 -6.80
N LEU A 1096 38.27 21.75 -5.72
CA LEU A 1096 37.98 23.12 -5.28
C LEU A 1096 39.27 23.94 -5.16
N GLU A 1097 39.16 25.24 -5.39
CA GLU A 1097 40.23 26.23 -5.17
C GLU A 1097 40.68 26.29 -3.69
N GLU A 1098 41.99 26.35 -3.43
CA GLU A 1098 42.57 26.26 -2.07
C GLU A 1098 42.17 27.43 -1.15
N ASP A 1099 41.89 28.61 -1.72
CA ASP A 1099 41.62 29.88 -1.02
C ASP A 1099 40.13 30.08 -0.63
N ARG A 1100 39.35 29.00 -0.63
CA ARG A 1100 37.92 28.99 -0.26
C ARG A 1100 37.69 28.54 1.18
N ASP A 1101 36.82 29.24 1.89
CA ASP A 1101 36.39 28.84 3.25
C ASP A 1101 35.52 27.58 3.18
N HIS A 1102 36.08 26.45 3.60
CA HIS A 1102 35.37 25.17 3.60
C HIS A 1102 34.19 25.17 4.58
N GLY A 1103 34.27 25.86 5.71
CA GLY A 1103 33.19 25.97 6.70
C GLY A 1103 31.99 26.82 6.22
N GLU A 1104 32.19 27.63 5.17
CA GLU A 1104 31.11 28.32 4.46
C GLU A 1104 30.43 27.38 3.45
N ILE A 1105 31.20 26.57 2.72
CA ILE A 1105 30.66 25.60 1.75
C ILE A 1105 29.95 24.46 2.48
N GLU A 1106 30.53 23.90 3.54
CA GLU A 1106 29.91 22.90 4.42
C GLU A 1106 28.53 23.37 4.89
N LYS A 1107 28.39 24.63 5.29
CA LYS A 1107 27.09 25.20 5.70
C LYS A 1107 26.09 25.30 4.56
N LYS A 1108 26.49 25.77 3.36
CA LYS A 1108 25.59 25.80 2.18
C LYS A 1108 25.14 24.39 1.80
N VAL A 1109 26.06 23.43 1.80
CA VAL A 1109 25.85 22.03 1.44
C VAL A 1109 24.93 21.35 2.46
N ALA A 1110 25.23 21.46 3.76
CA ALA A 1110 24.38 20.97 4.85
C ALA A 1110 22.99 21.64 4.84
N THR A 1111 22.87 22.91 4.42
CA THR A 1111 21.57 23.58 4.28
C THR A 1111 20.78 23.05 3.08
N ALA A 1112 21.42 22.74 1.96
CA ALA A 1112 20.77 22.11 0.80
C ALA A 1112 20.33 20.66 1.11
N LEU A 1113 21.13 19.92 1.86
CA LEU A 1113 20.80 18.58 2.38
C LEU A 1113 19.64 18.61 3.39
N ALA A 1114 19.71 19.49 4.40
CA ALA A 1114 18.67 19.60 5.43
C ALA A 1114 17.30 20.03 4.85
N LYS A 1115 17.27 20.66 3.68
CA LYS A 1115 16.05 20.96 2.91
C LYS A 1115 15.44 19.69 2.29
N LEU A 1116 16.26 18.82 1.69
CA LEU A 1116 15.81 17.52 1.17
C LEU A 1116 15.22 16.63 2.27
N GLN A 1117 15.75 16.71 3.49
CA GLN A 1117 15.32 15.89 4.63
C GLN A 1117 14.12 16.43 5.43
N LYS A 1118 13.63 17.65 5.19
CA LYS A 1118 12.58 18.28 6.03
C LYS A 1118 11.30 18.73 5.34
N GLN A 1119 11.25 18.79 4.00
CA GLN A 1119 10.03 19.12 3.27
C GLN A 1119 9.91 18.25 2.01
N GLY A 1120 8.67 17.96 1.59
CA GLY A 1120 8.40 17.11 0.44
C GLY A 1120 9.04 17.62 -0.86
N ILE A 1121 9.69 16.72 -1.60
CA ILE A 1121 10.50 16.97 -2.81
C ILE A 1121 9.78 17.80 -3.90
N SER A 1122 8.44 17.81 -3.89
CA SER A 1122 7.61 18.57 -4.83
C SER A 1122 7.87 20.09 -4.85
N GLU A 1123 8.05 20.74 -3.70
CA GLU A 1123 8.04 22.21 -3.60
C GLU A 1123 9.38 22.87 -3.95
N GLU A 1124 10.50 22.37 -3.42
CA GLU A 1124 11.82 23.01 -3.62
C GLU A 1124 12.28 22.98 -5.09
N VAL A 1125 11.79 22.04 -5.90
CA VAL A 1125 12.16 21.95 -7.33
C VAL A 1125 11.51 23.05 -8.19
N GLN A 1126 10.48 23.73 -7.70
CA GLN A 1126 9.89 24.87 -8.43
C GLN A 1126 10.68 26.18 -8.23
N LYS A 1127 11.63 26.22 -7.28
CA LYS A 1127 12.41 27.42 -6.93
C LYS A 1127 13.73 27.48 -7.72
N GLU A 1128 14.24 28.69 -7.95
CA GLU A 1128 15.49 28.94 -8.69
C GLU A 1128 16.67 29.21 -7.75
N GLY A 1129 17.83 28.64 -8.08
CA GLY A 1129 19.02 28.63 -7.22
C GLY A 1129 18.96 27.55 -6.12
N GLY A 1130 20.05 26.81 -5.94
CA GLY A 1130 20.17 25.75 -4.93
C GLY A 1130 19.30 24.50 -5.17
N SER A 1131 18.41 24.50 -6.16
CA SER A 1131 17.52 23.38 -6.46
C SER A 1131 18.15 22.27 -7.30
N GLY A 1132 19.47 22.31 -7.56
CA GLY A 1132 20.20 21.29 -8.32
C GLY A 1132 20.06 19.87 -7.76
N PHE A 1133 20.25 19.67 -6.45
CA PHE A 1133 20.04 18.36 -5.83
C PHE A 1133 18.57 17.94 -5.84
N PRO A 1134 17.59 18.74 -5.34
CA PRO A 1134 16.17 18.45 -5.54
C PRO A 1134 15.79 18.09 -6.99
N LYS A 1135 16.42 18.71 -7.98
CA LYS A 1135 16.18 18.47 -9.41
C LYS A 1135 16.70 17.13 -9.89
N LEU A 1136 17.93 16.78 -9.53
CA LEU A 1136 18.48 15.45 -9.80
C LEU A 1136 17.68 14.38 -9.08
N PHE A 1137 17.33 14.62 -7.80
CA PHE A 1137 16.47 13.77 -6.99
C PHE A 1137 15.18 13.40 -7.74
N LYS A 1138 14.72 14.33 -8.59
CA LYS A 1138 13.44 14.37 -9.25
C LYS A 1138 13.50 14.17 -10.79
N ILE A 1139 14.64 13.92 -11.44
CA ILE A 1139 14.63 13.16 -12.73
C ILE A 1139 14.49 11.67 -12.37
N PHE A 1140 15.22 11.30 -11.33
CA PHE A 1140 15.27 9.96 -10.80
C PHE A 1140 13.93 9.52 -10.21
N THR A 1141 13.47 9.98 -9.03
CA THR A 1141 12.26 9.46 -8.30
C THR A 1141 10.98 9.35 -9.18
N MET A 1142 11.02 9.84 -10.42
CA MET A 1142 10.02 10.56 -11.15
C MET A 1142 9.96 10.33 -12.67
N ASN A 1143 11.06 9.99 -13.38
CA ASN A 1143 11.03 9.85 -14.85
C ASN A 1143 11.74 8.60 -15.35
N LEU A 1144 12.71 8.13 -14.57
CA LEU A 1144 13.23 6.78 -14.65
C LEU A 1144 12.60 5.88 -13.56
N LYS A 1145 11.59 6.43 -12.86
CA LYS A 1145 10.64 5.79 -11.91
C LYS A 1145 11.19 5.47 -10.52
N CYS A 1146 12.15 6.25 -10.02
CA CYS A 1146 13.26 5.61 -9.32
C CYS A 1146 13.98 6.40 -8.20
N ASN A 1147 13.90 5.97 -6.94
CA ASN A 1147 14.35 6.79 -5.82
C ASN A 1147 15.88 6.89 -5.66
N PRO A 1148 16.50 8.10 -5.72
CA PRO A 1148 17.90 8.37 -5.42
C PRO A 1148 18.17 8.83 -3.98
N VAL A 1149 19.38 8.57 -3.48
CA VAL A 1149 19.92 9.24 -2.28
C VAL A 1149 21.01 10.23 -2.69
N ILE A 1150 20.92 11.50 -2.29
CA ILE A 1150 21.89 12.54 -2.68
C ILE A 1150 22.82 12.92 -1.51
N SER A 1151 24.12 12.65 -1.65
CA SER A 1151 25.12 12.87 -0.59
C SER A 1151 26.33 13.69 -1.08
N PRO A 1152 26.35 15.01 -0.81
CA PRO A 1152 27.51 15.89 -1.00
C PRO A 1152 28.35 16.15 0.26
N GLU A 1153 29.67 16.32 0.08
CA GLU A 1153 30.65 16.56 1.15
C GLU A 1153 31.74 17.58 0.70
N VAL A 1154 32.38 18.26 1.65
CA VAL A 1154 33.45 19.25 1.41
C VAL A 1154 34.67 18.90 2.26
N THR A 1155 35.87 18.91 1.67
CA THR A 1155 37.14 18.78 2.40
C THR A 1155 38.19 19.72 1.82
N LYS A 1156 39.41 19.75 2.39
CA LYS A 1156 40.44 20.73 2.00
C LYS A 1156 40.80 20.62 0.51
N GLY A 1157 40.30 21.56 -0.29
CA GLY A 1157 40.45 21.60 -1.75
C GLY A 1157 39.54 20.67 -2.57
N LYS A 1158 38.45 20.08 -2.02
CA LYS A 1158 37.57 19.14 -2.78
C LYS A 1158 36.08 19.17 -2.40
N PHE A 1159 35.26 18.75 -3.39
CA PHE A 1159 33.82 18.52 -3.28
C PHE A 1159 33.44 17.12 -3.82
N LEU A 1160 32.44 16.49 -3.21
CA LEU A 1160 31.90 15.17 -3.58
C LEU A 1160 30.39 15.24 -3.77
N LEU A 1161 29.80 14.32 -4.56
CA LEU A 1161 28.36 14.23 -4.83
C LEU A 1161 27.91 12.84 -5.36
N ARG A 1162 27.15 12.08 -4.57
CA ARG A 1162 26.58 10.73 -4.88
C ARG A 1162 25.05 10.77 -5.14
N ILE A 1163 24.47 9.97 -6.08
CA ILE A 1163 23.01 9.92 -6.47
C ILE A 1163 22.47 8.56 -7.04
N GLU A 1164 21.40 7.93 -6.47
CA GLU A 1164 21.24 6.42 -6.42
C GLU A 1164 19.86 5.69 -6.73
N PHE A 1165 19.47 5.26 -7.95
CA PHE A 1165 18.04 5.16 -8.41
C PHE A 1165 17.54 3.94 -9.29
N ASP A 1166 16.33 3.35 -9.09
CA ASP A 1166 15.60 2.46 -10.09
C ASP A 1166 15.72 2.75 -11.64
N GLY A 1167 15.46 1.78 -12.53
CA GLY A 1167 15.78 1.90 -13.96
C GLY A 1167 15.18 0.86 -14.93
N GLU A 1168 14.30 -0.03 -14.47
CA GLU A 1168 13.66 -1.03 -15.34
C GLU A 1168 12.73 -0.39 -16.38
N GLY A 1169 12.60 -1.02 -17.55
CA GLY A 1169 11.68 -0.60 -18.61
C GLY A 1169 12.21 0.59 -19.42
N ALA A 1170 13.02 1.44 -18.79
CA ALA A 1170 13.88 2.42 -19.43
C ALA A 1170 15.04 1.77 -20.20
N THR A 1171 15.57 0.65 -19.70
CA THR A 1171 16.68 -0.11 -20.30
C THR A 1171 16.27 -1.56 -20.72
N TYR A 1172 17.12 -2.30 -21.46
CA TYR A 1172 16.99 -3.75 -21.79
C TYR A 1172 18.31 -4.37 -22.29
N GLU A 1173 18.33 -5.70 -22.54
CA GLU A 1173 19.51 -6.49 -22.98
C GLU A 1173 19.34 -7.05 -24.43
N ASN A 1174 20.43 -7.37 -25.16
CA ASN A 1174 20.44 -7.56 -26.63
C ASN A 1174 20.47 -9.04 -27.10
N PRO A 1175 19.66 -9.39 -28.12
CA PRO A 1175 19.37 -10.78 -28.47
C PRO A 1175 20.34 -11.49 -29.45
N HIS A 1176 21.37 -10.82 -29.98
CA HIS A 1176 22.29 -11.45 -30.96
C HIS A 1176 23.72 -11.67 -30.43
N CYS A 1177 23.86 -12.63 -29.51
CA CYS A 1177 24.99 -13.57 -29.39
C CYS A 1177 24.44 -14.94 -28.99
#